data_AF-A0A1G6KK69-F1
#
_entry.id   AF-A0A1G6KK69-F1
#
_cell.length_a   1.000
_cell.length_b   1.000
_cell.length_c   1.000
_cell.angle_alpha   90.00
_cell.angle_beta   90.00
_cell.angle_gamma   90.00
#
_symmetry.space_group_name_H-M   'P 1'
#
loop_
_entity.id
_entity.type
_entity.pdbx_description
1 polymer ?
#
loop_
_entity_poly.entity_id
_entity_poly.type
_entity_poly.pdbx_seq_one_letter_code
_entity_poly.pdbx_strand_id
1 'polypeptide(L)'
;MLDSQTWSSSYSELLARHNIKDSCLSCFNDDYKLNIEPDEALIDTQAILDVIATQNKQVRFFKHKDELFFKVYAFCKIPLYEVLPVLKNLGLNALYEDFFELNIKDKNILIQRYNIEKSFDFDIEKNARLVEENFLAVIDKVVENDELNILTTKELLDYKQIDLLRTFGNYLMQVDFSVKRISMLGSLIKYSHLSKRFIEAFDQKFNPTLDQRNTKELFEQINKELETINNIQDYKILSAIFNIIDSTIRTNFYKQKPYHYISLKIDSSKVSKMPLPRPMYEIYVHSFLMEGCHLRGGKVARGGIRWSDRKDDFRLEILELMKTQMVKNAVIVPVGSKGGFIIKHTNGGHLQEKAIESYKTLIRGMLDITDNYSSSKERIRPDEVVCYDDFDPYLVVAADKGTAKFSDIANDIAQNEYNFWLKDAFASGGKFGYDHKELGITSKGALVCTRRHFRELGIKLDSTPISVVGIGDMSGDVFGNAMIELKNIQLKAAFNDKEIFIDPNPDIEASYKERKRLFDNALSWSFYNKEVLSKGGFVCKRDERSILLSPQAKEFLKTNEDRVSSEDLIKLILKADVDLLWMGGVGTYVKASDETNEEAGDKTNDNVRINANQVRAKVVGEGANLGFTQKARIEYALLKGKINTDSLDNSAGVDLSDQEVNLKILLNDLMESKVIKDLDERNAILKKLTPEVIQRVLDHNYMQSLAVSLDEIRSIKEPEIFYELVEFFKQKKLFSESEYYFPNKLTLAARIDSGIGYTKPELSIMLSFLKIFIYTNILKETNFDKYLIDKYALLYFPPSAREVYKEHIQKHLLKKEIGSTYITNLIVNSNGVGCLIKLNMLTNQPYTSIIKTLIFIYDLLDVQNIRNEIFSFEDKIDQSVIYNTIIDMFYAVEKFATNQLYLFGDSIIEYVYKQEILGYMDYYVENTIKEGVFKSKYEEKTKELSKYFSKELAEKIAQFYFMDDFILAYYITRKTDKNFIQVVQTIEKTNEVFGFQKVIDYVNSIRIVNEWDRFAQFSMIRKYTMAMVKISMKILNEYDSSIQALLNAKKTFFDSYISQLNSISTLSANNLHPVLLLYDRLEGFI
;
A
#
# COMPACT_ATOMS: atom_id res chain seq x y z
N MET A 1 18.69 -39.04 -64.25
CA MET A 1 17.79 -37.93 -64.58
C MET A 1 16.46 -38.55 -64.96
N LEU A 2 15.43 -38.35 -64.14
CA LEU A 2 14.06 -38.79 -64.47
C LEU A 2 13.51 -37.90 -65.57
N ASP A 3 12.91 -38.49 -66.61
CA ASP A 3 12.22 -37.79 -67.68
C ASP A 3 10.96 -37.12 -67.10
N SER A 4 10.70 -35.82 -67.36
CA SER A 4 9.62 -35.07 -66.68
C SER A 4 8.22 -35.65 -66.95
N GLN A 5 8.06 -36.37 -68.07
CA GLN A 5 6.87 -37.15 -68.39
C GLN A 5 6.71 -38.39 -67.48
N THR A 6 7.80 -39.09 -67.16
CA THR A 6 7.77 -40.23 -66.23
C THR A 6 7.49 -39.79 -64.78
N TRP A 7 8.00 -38.63 -64.38
CA TRP A 7 7.70 -38.01 -63.08
C TRP A 7 6.22 -37.67 -62.95
N SER A 8 5.67 -36.96 -63.94
CA SER A 8 4.27 -36.49 -63.94
C SER A 8 3.27 -37.65 -63.95
N SER A 9 3.61 -38.73 -64.65
CA SER A 9 2.81 -39.96 -64.67
C SER A 9 2.82 -40.67 -63.31
N SER A 10 4.01 -40.81 -62.70
CA SER A 10 4.18 -41.42 -61.37
C SER A 10 3.43 -40.62 -60.29
N TYR A 11 3.52 -39.29 -60.30
CA TYR A 11 2.78 -38.43 -59.39
C TYR A 11 1.25 -38.55 -59.56
N SER A 12 0.77 -38.62 -60.80
CA SER A 12 -0.67 -38.78 -61.08
C SER A 12 -1.20 -40.14 -60.61
N GLU A 13 -0.41 -41.21 -60.75
CA GLU A 13 -0.74 -42.52 -60.19
C GLU A 13 -0.80 -42.49 -58.66
N LEU A 14 0.15 -41.80 -58.01
CA LEU A 14 0.18 -41.64 -56.55
C LEU A 14 -1.05 -40.87 -56.05
N LEU A 15 -1.43 -39.77 -56.71
CA LEU A 15 -2.66 -39.03 -56.38
C LEU A 15 -3.91 -39.93 -56.44
N ALA A 16 -4.02 -40.74 -57.51
CA ALA A 16 -5.13 -41.67 -57.69
C ALA A 16 -5.14 -42.77 -56.62
N ARG A 17 -3.98 -43.34 -56.28
CA ARG A 17 -3.84 -44.37 -55.24
C ARG A 17 -4.20 -43.84 -53.84
N HIS A 18 -3.91 -42.58 -53.55
CA HIS A 18 -4.18 -41.94 -52.27
C HIS A 18 -5.51 -41.16 -52.21
N ASN A 19 -6.35 -41.26 -53.25
CA ASN A 19 -7.66 -40.57 -53.35
C ASN A 19 -7.60 -39.04 -53.17
N ILE A 20 -6.48 -38.40 -53.52
CA ILE A 20 -6.34 -36.94 -53.45
C ILE A 20 -6.93 -36.33 -54.73
N LYS A 21 -8.02 -35.57 -54.59
CA LYS A 21 -8.80 -35.01 -55.72
C LYS A 21 -8.22 -33.73 -56.31
N ASP A 22 -7.53 -32.93 -55.51
CA ASP A 22 -6.90 -31.68 -55.95
C ASP A 22 -5.45 -31.94 -56.36
N SER A 23 -5.17 -31.83 -57.66
CA SER A 23 -3.82 -32.01 -58.22
C SER A 23 -3.06 -30.69 -58.27
N CYS A 24 -1.82 -30.68 -57.78
CA CYS A 24 -0.87 -29.57 -57.94
C CYS A 24 0.06 -29.78 -59.15
N LEU A 25 -0.20 -30.76 -60.03
CA LEU A 25 0.70 -31.12 -61.13
C LEU A 25 0.99 -29.95 -62.08
N SER A 26 0.00 -29.10 -62.36
CA SER A 26 0.14 -27.91 -63.21
C SER A 26 0.92 -26.77 -62.53
N CYS A 27 1.14 -26.87 -61.23
CA CYS A 27 1.77 -25.83 -60.41
C CYS A 27 3.25 -26.13 -60.14
N PHE A 28 3.67 -27.41 -60.20
CA PHE A 28 5.06 -27.81 -60.11
C PHE A 28 5.82 -27.51 -61.42
N ASN A 29 6.72 -26.53 -61.37
CA ASN A 29 7.60 -26.17 -62.47
C ASN A 29 8.68 -27.24 -62.71
N ASP A 30 9.41 -27.13 -63.81
CA ASP A 30 10.45 -28.11 -64.17
C ASP A 30 11.57 -28.18 -63.14
N ASP A 31 11.92 -27.05 -62.52
CA ASP A 31 12.93 -26.97 -61.47
C ASP A 31 12.54 -27.78 -60.21
N TYR A 32 11.28 -27.69 -59.79
CA TYR A 32 10.73 -28.52 -58.72
C TYR A 32 10.77 -30.02 -59.08
N LYS A 33 10.34 -30.37 -60.30
CA LYS A 33 10.31 -31.78 -60.77
C LYS A 33 11.69 -32.39 -60.93
N LEU A 34 12.72 -31.59 -61.19
CA LEU A 34 14.11 -32.03 -61.28
C LEU A 34 14.72 -32.36 -59.91
N ASN A 35 14.27 -31.67 -58.87
CA ASN A 35 14.87 -31.74 -57.53
C ASN A 35 14.06 -32.56 -56.51
N ILE A 36 12.75 -32.75 -56.74
CA ILE A 36 11.83 -33.40 -55.79
C ILE A 36 11.25 -34.68 -56.41
N GLU A 37 11.21 -35.79 -55.67
CA GLU A 37 10.63 -37.07 -56.11
C GLU A 37 9.08 -37.05 -56.06
N PRO A 38 8.37 -37.84 -56.91
CA PRO A 38 6.90 -37.87 -56.94
C PRO A 38 6.21 -38.17 -55.59
N ASP A 39 6.79 -39.06 -54.78
CA ASP A 39 6.27 -39.39 -53.44
C ASP A 39 6.36 -38.20 -52.46
N GLU A 40 7.43 -37.42 -52.54
CA GLU A 40 7.61 -36.22 -51.74
C GLU A 40 6.65 -35.10 -52.19
N ALA A 41 6.42 -34.99 -53.50
CA ALA A 41 5.47 -34.04 -54.07
C ALA A 41 4.01 -34.33 -53.69
N LEU A 42 3.65 -35.59 -53.46
CA LEU A 42 2.34 -35.97 -52.94
C LEU A 42 2.10 -35.36 -51.55
N ILE A 43 3.10 -35.43 -50.67
CA ILE A 43 3.01 -34.88 -49.32
C ILE A 43 3.03 -33.34 -49.36
N ASP A 44 3.87 -32.74 -50.22
CA ASP A 44 3.88 -31.30 -50.44
C ASP A 44 2.51 -30.79 -50.91
N THR A 45 1.80 -31.57 -51.74
CA THR A 45 0.43 -31.23 -52.20
C THR A 45 -0.51 -31.05 -51.00
N GLN A 46 -0.48 -31.95 -50.03
CA GLN A 46 -1.32 -31.83 -48.83
C GLN A 46 -0.93 -30.59 -48.00
N ALA A 47 0.36 -30.38 -47.74
CA ALA A 47 0.83 -29.21 -46.99
C ALA A 47 0.43 -27.88 -47.65
N ILE A 48 0.50 -27.81 -48.99
CA ILE A 48 0.05 -26.65 -49.77
C ILE A 48 -1.47 -26.43 -49.59
N LEU A 49 -2.28 -27.49 -49.70
CA LEU A 49 -3.72 -27.39 -49.49
C LEU A 49 -4.04 -26.90 -48.07
N ASP A 50 -3.29 -27.35 -47.07
CA ASP A 50 -3.45 -26.91 -45.69
C ASP A 50 -3.07 -25.44 -45.47
N VAL A 51 -1.99 -24.94 -46.11
CA VAL A 51 -1.66 -23.50 -46.15
C VAL A 51 -2.83 -22.70 -46.75
N ILE A 52 -3.40 -23.18 -47.86
CA ILE A 52 -4.51 -22.50 -48.55
C ILE A 52 -5.77 -22.47 -47.67
N ALA A 53 -6.09 -23.59 -47.02
CA ALA A 53 -7.31 -23.76 -46.23
C ALA A 53 -7.24 -23.02 -44.89
N THR A 54 -6.11 -23.12 -44.18
CA THR A 54 -5.94 -22.52 -42.84
C THR A 54 -5.44 -21.08 -42.87
N GLN A 55 -4.88 -20.65 -44.00
CA GLN A 55 -4.11 -19.42 -44.15
C GLN A 55 -2.87 -19.32 -43.24
N ASN A 56 -2.43 -20.43 -42.66
CA ASN A 56 -1.26 -20.51 -41.79
C ASN A 56 -0.09 -21.15 -42.50
N LYS A 57 1.13 -20.83 -42.04
CA LYS A 57 2.34 -21.50 -42.51
C LYS A 57 2.29 -22.97 -42.11
N GLN A 58 2.83 -23.83 -42.96
CA GLN A 58 3.05 -25.24 -42.63
C GLN A 58 4.55 -25.53 -42.66
N VAL A 59 4.99 -26.53 -41.92
CA VAL A 59 6.38 -26.97 -41.91
C VAL A 59 6.45 -28.49 -41.90
N ARG A 60 7.59 -29.04 -42.31
CA ARG A 60 7.83 -30.47 -42.32
C ARG A 60 9.30 -30.80 -42.12
N PHE A 61 9.61 -31.64 -41.14
CA PHE A 61 10.95 -32.15 -40.85
C PHE A 61 11.00 -33.66 -41.10
N PHE A 62 11.85 -34.10 -42.02
CA PHE A 62 11.83 -35.49 -42.47
C PHE A 62 13.20 -35.99 -42.92
N LYS A 63 13.32 -37.31 -43.01
CA LYS A 63 14.50 -38.02 -43.53
C LYS A 63 14.23 -38.51 -44.96
N HIS A 64 15.17 -38.29 -45.88
CA HIS A 64 15.14 -38.81 -47.25
C HIS A 64 16.54 -39.29 -47.68
N LYS A 65 16.67 -40.56 -48.10
CA LYS A 65 17.93 -41.17 -48.56
C LYS A 65 19.14 -40.87 -47.64
N ASP A 66 18.92 -41.05 -46.32
CA ASP A 66 19.87 -40.77 -45.23
C ASP A 66 20.21 -39.31 -44.90
N GLU A 67 19.68 -38.35 -45.66
CA GLU A 67 19.77 -36.93 -45.37
C GLU A 67 18.50 -36.40 -44.69
N LEU A 68 18.63 -35.27 -43.98
CA LEU A 68 17.51 -34.62 -43.29
C LEU A 68 17.13 -33.32 -43.97
N PHE A 69 15.83 -33.07 -44.06
CA PHE A 69 15.29 -31.88 -44.70
C PHE A 69 14.24 -31.23 -43.83
N PHE A 70 14.26 -29.90 -43.76
CA PHE A 70 13.23 -29.07 -43.14
C PHE A 70 12.60 -28.19 -44.22
N LYS A 71 11.29 -28.31 -44.41
CA LYS A 71 10.51 -27.49 -45.35
C LYS A 71 9.62 -26.51 -44.64
N VAL A 72 9.49 -25.32 -45.21
CA VAL A 72 8.54 -24.28 -44.81
C VAL A 72 7.67 -23.94 -46.01
N TYR A 73 6.35 -23.98 -45.82
CA TYR A 73 5.34 -23.66 -46.82
C TYR A 73 4.61 -22.38 -46.39
N ALA A 74 4.68 -21.31 -47.20
CA ALA A 74 4.09 -20.01 -46.85
C ALA A 74 3.69 -19.20 -48.10
N PHE A 75 2.82 -18.20 -47.94
CA PHE A 75 2.41 -17.30 -49.04
C PHE A 75 3.50 -16.29 -49.45
N CYS A 76 4.51 -16.09 -48.62
CA CYS A 76 5.61 -15.18 -48.88
C CYS A 76 6.93 -15.81 -48.44
N LYS A 77 8.03 -15.41 -49.10
CA LYS A 77 9.37 -15.84 -48.73
C LYS A 77 9.68 -15.33 -47.33
N ILE A 78 10.00 -16.23 -46.41
CA ILE A 78 10.53 -15.85 -45.10
C ILE A 78 12.02 -15.54 -45.27
N PRO A 79 12.51 -14.36 -44.87
CA PRO A 79 13.91 -14.04 -45.01
C PRO A 79 14.81 -15.03 -44.26
N LEU A 80 15.97 -15.36 -44.85
CA LEU A 80 16.96 -16.25 -44.24
C LEU A 80 17.41 -15.80 -42.83
N TYR A 81 17.51 -14.48 -42.62
CA TYR A 81 17.89 -13.94 -41.31
C TYR A 81 16.81 -14.16 -40.23
N GLU A 82 15.59 -14.53 -40.60
CA GLU A 82 14.53 -14.93 -39.67
C GLU A 82 14.55 -16.45 -39.43
N VAL A 83 14.73 -17.27 -40.48
CA VAL A 83 14.66 -18.75 -40.39
C VAL A 83 15.91 -19.37 -39.78
N LEU A 84 17.11 -18.98 -40.24
CA LEU A 84 18.36 -19.63 -39.85
C LEU A 84 18.63 -19.53 -38.33
N PRO A 85 18.38 -18.38 -37.65
CA PRO A 85 18.54 -18.32 -36.21
C PRO A 85 17.60 -19.27 -35.45
N VAL A 86 16.37 -19.49 -35.95
CA VAL A 86 15.40 -20.41 -35.32
C VAL A 86 15.90 -21.85 -35.45
N LEU A 87 16.28 -22.28 -36.66
CA LEU A 87 16.82 -23.63 -36.88
C LEU A 87 18.06 -23.88 -36.00
N LYS A 88 19.00 -22.92 -35.98
CA LYS A 88 20.21 -23.01 -35.15
C LYS A 88 19.87 -23.15 -33.67
N ASN A 89 18.95 -22.32 -33.15
CA ASN A 89 18.57 -22.39 -31.75
C ASN A 89 17.80 -23.66 -31.40
N LEU A 90 17.16 -24.35 -32.37
CA LEU A 90 16.61 -25.69 -32.18
C LEU A 90 17.67 -26.81 -32.23
N GLY A 91 18.94 -26.49 -32.49
CA GLY A 91 20.02 -27.46 -32.67
C GLY A 91 20.09 -28.06 -34.08
N LEU A 92 19.50 -27.40 -35.06
CA LEU A 92 19.46 -27.81 -36.48
C LEU A 92 20.35 -26.88 -37.30
N ASN A 93 21.44 -27.41 -37.87
CA ASN A 93 22.35 -26.63 -38.71
C ASN A 93 21.92 -26.76 -40.18
N ALA A 94 21.47 -25.66 -40.78
CA ALA A 94 21.15 -25.64 -42.21
C ALA A 94 22.43 -25.54 -43.05
N LEU A 95 22.67 -26.52 -43.93
CA LEU A 95 23.86 -26.58 -44.78
C LEU A 95 23.67 -25.79 -46.09
N TYR A 96 22.52 -25.95 -46.74
CA TYR A 96 22.12 -25.19 -47.93
C TYR A 96 20.59 -25.03 -47.97
N GLU A 97 20.12 -24.01 -48.72
CA GLU A 97 18.70 -23.71 -48.95
C GLU A 97 18.38 -23.87 -50.44
N ASP A 98 17.29 -24.58 -50.73
CA ASP A 98 16.58 -24.54 -52.00
C ASP A 98 15.22 -23.87 -51.78
N PHE A 99 14.65 -23.21 -52.79
CA PHE A 99 13.26 -22.76 -52.69
C PHE A 99 12.53 -22.87 -54.02
N PHE A 100 11.23 -23.13 -53.93
CA PHE A 100 10.35 -23.28 -55.08
C PHE A 100 9.16 -22.34 -54.96
N GLU A 101 8.87 -21.59 -56.02
CA GLU A 101 7.73 -20.67 -56.11
C GLU A 101 6.64 -21.31 -56.98
N LEU A 102 5.45 -21.49 -56.40
CA LEU A 102 4.33 -22.19 -57.01
C LEU A 102 3.12 -21.26 -57.09
N ASN A 103 2.48 -21.17 -58.26
CA ASN A 103 1.25 -20.41 -58.45
C ASN A 103 0.04 -21.36 -58.53
N ILE A 104 -0.88 -21.23 -57.58
CA ILE A 104 -2.08 -22.06 -57.45
C ILE A 104 -3.31 -21.16 -57.32
N LYS A 105 -4.21 -21.19 -58.32
CA LYS A 105 -5.49 -20.45 -58.31
C LYS A 105 -5.33 -18.97 -57.88
N ASP A 106 -4.40 -18.26 -58.51
CA ASP A 106 -4.02 -16.85 -58.24
C ASP A 106 -3.38 -16.57 -56.86
N LYS A 107 -2.98 -17.62 -56.12
CA LYS A 107 -2.18 -17.50 -54.89
C LYS A 107 -0.76 -18.00 -55.14
N ASN A 108 0.21 -17.22 -54.67
CA ASN A 108 1.62 -17.61 -54.70
C ASN A 108 1.98 -18.34 -53.40
N ILE A 109 2.60 -19.52 -53.50
CA ILE A 109 3.08 -20.31 -52.36
C ILE A 109 4.54 -20.63 -52.59
N LEU A 110 5.36 -20.33 -51.58
CA LEU A 110 6.77 -20.68 -51.57
C LEU A 110 7.02 -21.89 -50.67
N ILE A 111 7.85 -22.80 -51.18
CA ILE A 111 8.41 -23.93 -50.43
C ILE A 111 9.89 -23.61 -50.22
N GLN A 112 10.29 -23.29 -48.99
CA GLN A 112 11.71 -23.15 -48.63
C GLN A 112 12.18 -24.47 -48.00
N ARG A 113 13.21 -25.09 -48.58
CA ARG A 113 13.73 -26.41 -48.22
C ARG A 113 15.17 -26.27 -47.75
N TYR A 114 15.44 -26.73 -46.54
CA TYR A 114 16.76 -26.68 -45.91
C TYR A 114 17.29 -28.09 -45.73
N ASN A 115 18.51 -28.36 -46.18
CA ASN A 115 19.23 -29.56 -45.78
C ASN A 115 19.80 -29.36 -44.37
N ILE A 116 19.55 -30.31 -43.47
CA ILE A 116 19.79 -30.17 -42.04
C ILE A 116 20.84 -31.18 -41.57
N GLU A 117 21.82 -30.68 -40.83
CA GLU A 117 22.67 -31.48 -39.94
C GLU A 117 22.18 -31.29 -38.49
N LYS A 118 21.89 -32.40 -37.79
CA LYS A 118 21.42 -32.36 -36.40
C LYS A 118 22.60 -32.29 -35.42
N SER A 119 22.49 -31.44 -34.40
CA SER A 119 23.52 -31.30 -33.37
C SER A 119 23.48 -32.39 -32.30
N PHE A 120 22.34 -33.08 -32.15
CA PHE A 120 22.13 -34.13 -31.16
C PHE A 120 21.44 -35.34 -31.81
N ASP A 121 21.67 -36.52 -31.25
CA ASP A 121 21.03 -37.73 -31.74
C ASP A 121 19.63 -37.90 -31.13
N PHE A 122 18.60 -37.81 -31.97
CA PHE A 122 17.21 -38.12 -31.64
C PHE A 122 16.50 -38.79 -32.82
N ASP A 123 15.42 -39.51 -32.52
CA ASP A 123 14.57 -40.24 -33.46
C ASP A 123 13.59 -39.26 -34.15
N ILE A 124 13.84 -38.99 -35.43
CA ILE A 124 13.07 -38.02 -36.22
C ILE A 124 11.68 -38.55 -36.56
N GLU A 125 11.55 -39.85 -36.81
CA GLU A 125 10.25 -40.45 -37.16
C GLU A 125 9.24 -40.29 -36.03
N LYS A 126 9.71 -40.26 -34.78
CA LYS A 126 8.85 -40.04 -33.60
C LYS A 126 8.69 -38.58 -33.20
N ASN A 127 9.70 -37.74 -33.43
CA ASN A 127 9.77 -36.41 -32.83
C ASN A 127 9.75 -35.25 -33.84
N ALA A 128 9.64 -35.50 -35.14
CA ALA A 128 9.57 -34.46 -36.16
C ALA A 128 8.50 -33.40 -35.85
N ARG A 129 7.30 -33.85 -35.48
CA ARG A 129 6.18 -32.98 -35.13
C ARG A 129 6.47 -32.03 -33.97
N LEU A 130 7.19 -32.48 -32.94
CA LEU A 130 7.59 -31.64 -31.82
C LEU A 130 8.51 -30.49 -32.30
N VAL A 131 9.48 -30.82 -33.16
CA VAL A 131 10.43 -29.87 -33.74
C VAL A 131 9.70 -28.86 -34.63
N GLU A 132 8.78 -29.35 -35.45
CA GLU A 132 7.91 -28.55 -36.33
C GLU A 132 7.04 -27.57 -35.54
N GLU A 133 6.36 -28.05 -34.48
CA GLU A 133 5.52 -27.23 -33.61
C GLU A 133 6.33 -26.15 -32.88
N ASN A 134 7.52 -26.49 -32.38
CA ASN A 134 8.41 -25.53 -31.72
C ASN A 134 8.95 -24.49 -32.72
N PHE A 135 9.29 -24.90 -33.95
CA PHE A 135 9.69 -23.97 -35.00
C PHE A 135 8.57 -22.98 -35.33
N LEU A 136 7.34 -23.48 -35.51
CA LEU A 136 6.16 -22.65 -35.79
C LEU A 136 5.90 -21.65 -34.65
N ALA A 137 5.96 -22.11 -33.39
CA ALA A 137 5.75 -21.24 -32.24
C ALA A 137 6.76 -20.08 -32.18
N VAL A 138 8.02 -20.31 -32.56
CA VAL A 138 9.05 -19.26 -32.57
C VAL A 138 8.87 -18.34 -33.79
N ILE A 139 8.66 -18.89 -35.00
CA ILE A 139 8.55 -18.09 -36.22
C ILE A 139 7.28 -17.22 -36.24
N ASP A 140 6.19 -17.72 -35.64
CA ASP A 140 4.93 -16.99 -35.48
C ASP A 140 4.90 -16.10 -34.23
N LYS A 141 6.04 -15.98 -33.53
CA LYS A 141 6.22 -15.05 -32.39
C LYS A 141 5.26 -15.36 -31.23
N VAL A 142 4.98 -16.65 -31.01
CA VAL A 142 4.24 -17.16 -29.86
C VAL A 142 5.17 -17.21 -28.63
N VAL A 143 6.45 -17.55 -28.84
CA VAL A 143 7.51 -17.62 -27.81
C VAL A 143 8.82 -17.02 -28.33
N GLU A 144 9.78 -16.72 -27.44
CA GLU A 144 11.04 -16.12 -27.84
C GLU A 144 12.00 -17.06 -28.59
N ASN A 145 12.82 -16.47 -29.47
CA ASN A 145 13.93 -17.15 -30.12
C ASN A 145 15.24 -16.93 -29.36
N ASP A 146 15.59 -17.86 -28.47
CA ASP A 146 16.88 -17.86 -27.77
C ASP A 146 17.47 -19.28 -27.63
N GLU A 147 18.65 -19.36 -27.02
CA GLU A 147 19.44 -20.60 -26.92
C GLU A 147 18.71 -21.71 -26.13
N LEU A 148 17.71 -21.41 -25.30
CA LEU A 148 16.94 -22.45 -24.59
C LEU A 148 16.13 -23.33 -25.53
N ASN A 149 15.80 -22.85 -26.74
CA ASN A 149 15.06 -23.65 -27.72
C ASN A 149 15.79 -24.93 -28.12
N ILE A 150 17.08 -25.05 -27.80
CA ILE A 150 17.90 -26.24 -28.06
C ILE A 150 17.41 -27.46 -27.27
N LEU A 151 16.68 -27.23 -26.18
CA LEU A 151 16.05 -28.27 -25.38
C LEU A 151 14.99 -29.06 -26.17
N THR A 152 14.49 -28.51 -27.28
CA THR A 152 13.60 -29.21 -28.23
C THR A 152 14.23 -30.51 -28.72
N THR A 153 15.49 -30.48 -29.14
CA THR A 153 16.18 -31.65 -29.71
C THR A 153 17.04 -32.36 -28.67
N LYS A 154 17.48 -31.65 -27.63
CA LYS A 154 18.33 -32.22 -26.57
C LYS A 154 17.55 -33.03 -25.54
N GLU A 155 16.35 -32.59 -25.14
CA GLU A 155 15.54 -33.22 -24.08
C GLU A 155 14.12 -33.57 -24.51
N LEU A 156 13.76 -33.25 -25.77
CA LEU A 156 12.43 -33.45 -26.34
C LEU A 156 11.34 -32.66 -25.59
N LEU A 157 11.64 -31.41 -25.23
CA LEU A 157 10.68 -30.49 -24.62
C LEU A 157 9.89 -29.71 -25.67
N ASP A 158 8.60 -29.49 -25.42
CA ASP A 158 7.77 -28.62 -26.24
C ASP A 158 8.01 -27.13 -25.95
N TYR A 159 7.53 -26.26 -26.83
CA TYR A 159 7.75 -24.82 -26.74
C TYR A 159 7.13 -24.21 -25.47
N LYS A 160 6.03 -24.77 -24.94
CA LYS A 160 5.40 -24.27 -23.71
C LYS A 160 6.25 -24.62 -22.50
N GLN A 161 6.79 -25.83 -22.44
CA GLN A 161 7.69 -26.28 -21.39
C GLN A 161 8.99 -25.46 -21.40
N ILE A 162 9.57 -25.21 -22.57
CA ILE A 162 10.76 -24.36 -22.71
C ILE A 162 10.46 -22.92 -22.25
N ASP A 163 9.31 -22.38 -22.63
CA ASP A 163 8.89 -21.03 -22.24
C ASP A 163 8.55 -20.92 -20.74
N LEU A 164 8.14 -22.02 -20.10
CA LEU A 164 7.99 -22.09 -18.65
C LEU A 164 9.34 -21.98 -17.93
N LEU A 165 10.37 -22.69 -18.39
CA LEU A 165 11.74 -22.53 -17.86
C LEU A 165 12.24 -21.10 -18.05
N ARG A 166 11.96 -20.50 -19.22
CA ARG A 166 12.27 -19.10 -19.52
C ARG A 166 11.55 -18.16 -18.56
N THR A 167 10.27 -18.40 -18.28
CA THR A 167 9.47 -17.63 -17.32
C THR A 167 10.10 -17.64 -15.92
N PHE A 168 10.52 -18.81 -15.42
CA PHE A 168 11.21 -18.91 -14.13
C PHE A 168 12.58 -18.20 -14.13
N GLY A 169 13.34 -18.32 -15.22
CA GLY A 169 14.61 -17.63 -15.39
C GLY A 169 14.47 -16.11 -15.40
N ASN A 170 13.48 -15.59 -16.15
CA ASN A 170 13.21 -14.15 -16.22
C ASN A 170 12.74 -13.61 -14.87
N TYR A 171 11.86 -14.34 -14.16
CA TYR A 171 11.47 -13.97 -12.80
C TYR A 171 12.67 -13.97 -11.84
N LEU A 172 13.55 -14.98 -11.89
CA LEU A 172 14.76 -15.01 -11.07
C LEU A 172 15.63 -13.78 -11.28
N MET A 173 15.81 -13.33 -12.53
CA MET A 173 16.59 -12.12 -12.83
C MET A 173 15.95 -10.83 -12.24
N GLN A 174 14.63 -10.79 -12.06
CA GLN A 174 13.92 -9.70 -11.39
C GLN A 174 14.00 -9.76 -9.86
N VAL A 175 14.39 -10.91 -9.28
CA VAL A 175 14.58 -11.11 -7.84
C VAL A 175 16.06 -10.96 -7.45
N ASP A 176 16.98 -11.44 -8.29
CA ASP A 176 18.43 -11.42 -8.08
C ASP A 176 19.18 -10.89 -9.31
N PHE A 177 19.51 -9.59 -9.29
CA PHE A 177 20.22 -8.89 -10.37
C PHE A 177 21.66 -9.36 -10.62
N SER A 178 22.21 -10.20 -9.72
CA SER A 178 23.52 -10.82 -9.94
C SER A 178 23.47 -11.91 -11.01
N VAL A 179 22.28 -12.50 -11.25
CA VAL A 179 22.08 -13.52 -12.28
C VAL A 179 22.03 -12.86 -13.66
N LYS A 180 22.96 -13.25 -14.53
CA LYS A 180 22.99 -12.78 -15.94
C LYS A 180 22.31 -13.78 -16.85
N ARG A 181 21.58 -13.28 -17.85
CA ARG A 181 20.83 -14.11 -18.82
C ARG A 181 21.70 -15.22 -19.42
N ILE A 182 22.90 -14.88 -19.91
CA ILE A 182 23.83 -15.83 -20.53
C ILE A 182 24.18 -16.98 -19.57
N SER A 183 24.47 -16.68 -18.31
CA SER A 183 24.79 -17.72 -17.31
C SER A 183 23.57 -18.58 -16.97
N MET A 184 22.39 -17.97 -16.92
CA MET A 184 21.12 -18.66 -16.67
C MET A 184 20.76 -19.64 -17.80
N LEU A 185 20.74 -19.18 -19.06
CA LEU A 185 20.49 -20.04 -20.21
C LEU A 185 21.56 -21.14 -20.31
N GLY A 186 22.84 -20.77 -20.14
CA GLY A 186 23.96 -21.71 -20.16
C GLY A 186 23.85 -22.81 -19.11
N SER A 187 23.37 -22.50 -17.90
CA SER A 187 23.17 -23.48 -16.83
C SER A 187 22.05 -24.47 -17.16
N LEU A 188 20.90 -23.97 -17.61
CA LEU A 188 19.76 -24.80 -18.01
C LEU A 188 20.08 -25.71 -19.21
N ILE A 189 20.91 -25.24 -20.15
CA ILE A 189 21.36 -26.03 -21.31
C ILE A 189 22.42 -27.06 -20.90
N LYS A 190 23.39 -26.66 -20.06
CA LYS A 190 24.47 -27.54 -19.59
C LYS A 190 23.94 -28.72 -18.78
N TYR A 191 23.00 -28.47 -17.87
CA TYR A 191 22.33 -29.51 -17.07
C TYR A 191 20.90 -29.74 -17.60
N SER A 192 20.77 -30.00 -18.90
CA SER A 192 19.48 -30.15 -19.58
C SER A 192 18.59 -31.25 -18.98
N HIS A 193 19.18 -32.34 -18.47
CA HIS A 193 18.45 -33.38 -17.74
C HIS A 193 17.72 -32.80 -16.51
N LEU A 194 18.36 -31.90 -15.74
CA LEU A 194 17.70 -31.22 -14.61
C LEU A 194 16.60 -30.28 -15.09
N SER A 195 16.79 -29.58 -16.21
CA SER A 195 15.74 -28.75 -16.83
C SER A 195 14.50 -29.57 -17.16
N LYS A 196 14.66 -30.80 -17.68
CA LYS A 196 13.56 -31.74 -17.89
C LYS A 196 12.92 -32.19 -16.57
N ARG A 197 13.73 -32.54 -15.56
CA ARG A 197 13.21 -32.90 -14.23
C ARG A 197 12.46 -31.76 -13.54
N PHE A 198 12.83 -30.50 -13.80
CA PHE A 198 12.09 -29.34 -13.31
C PHE A 198 10.68 -29.26 -13.92
N ILE A 199 10.54 -29.60 -15.21
CA ILE A 199 9.23 -29.72 -15.85
C ILE A 199 8.43 -30.88 -15.24
N GLU A 200 9.05 -32.05 -15.04
CA GLU A 200 8.38 -33.18 -14.38
C GLU A 200 7.91 -32.84 -12.96
N ALA A 201 8.72 -32.12 -12.19
CA ALA A 201 8.38 -31.62 -10.87
C ALA A 201 7.22 -30.62 -10.90
N PHE A 202 7.23 -29.72 -11.88
CA PHE A 202 6.15 -28.77 -12.11
C PHE A 202 4.85 -29.50 -12.50
N ASP A 203 4.91 -30.49 -13.39
CA ASP A 203 3.77 -31.33 -13.78
C ASP A 203 3.17 -32.07 -12.59
N GLN A 204 4.01 -32.73 -11.77
CA GLN A 204 3.55 -33.41 -10.56
C GLN A 204 2.81 -32.47 -9.59
N LYS A 205 3.21 -31.20 -9.56
CA LYS A 205 2.63 -30.20 -8.67
C LYS A 205 1.37 -29.55 -9.26
N PHE A 206 1.33 -29.22 -10.54
CA PHE A 206 0.30 -28.33 -11.08
C PHE A 206 -0.61 -28.95 -12.13
N ASN A 207 -0.29 -30.12 -12.69
CA ASN A 207 -1.16 -30.75 -13.67
C ASN A 207 -2.48 -31.16 -13.00
N PRO A 208 -3.65 -30.61 -13.41
CA PRO A 208 -4.94 -30.88 -12.78
C PRO A 208 -5.46 -32.28 -13.08
N THR A 209 -4.91 -32.97 -14.09
CA THR A 209 -5.33 -34.33 -14.50
C THR A 209 -4.69 -35.46 -13.68
N LEU A 210 -3.74 -35.14 -12.80
CA LEU A 210 -3.07 -36.13 -11.97
C LEU A 210 -3.84 -36.42 -10.67
N ASP A 211 -4.28 -37.67 -10.51
CA ASP A 211 -4.97 -38.15 -9.31
C ASP A 211 -4.02 -38.40 -8.12
N GLN A 212 -2.84 -38.97 -8.41
CA GLN A 212 -1.80 -39.25 -7.41
C GLN A 212 -0.57 -38.38 -7.68
N ARG A 213 -0.14 -37.63 -6.66
CA ARG A 213 1.01 -36.72 -6.75
C ARG A 213 2.15 -37.25 -5.89
N ASN A 214 3.32 -37.48 -6.50
CA ASN A 214 4.53 -37.84 -5.76
C ASN A 214 5.50 -36.65 -5.62
N THR A 215 4.94 -35.44 -5.45
CA THR A 215 5.69 -34.17 -5.45
C THR A 215 6.82 -34.18 -4.43
N LYS A 216 6.58 -34.68 -3.21
CA LYS A 216 7.57 -34.65 -2.13
C LYS A 216 8.81 -35.49 -2.47
N GLU A 217 8.62 -36.74 -2.89
CA GLU A 217 9.74 -37.64 -3.21
C GLU A 217 10.55 -37.10 -4.40
N LEU A 218 9.87 -36.67 -5.46
CA LEU A 218 10.53 -36.12 -6.64
C LEU A 218 11.33 -34.85 -6.29
N PHE A 219 10.78 -33.98 -5.43
CA PHE A 219 11.49 -32.77 -5.00
C PHE A 219 12.73 -33.11 -4.16
N GLU A 220 12.66 -34.10 -3.27
CA GLU A 220 13.81 -34.58 -2.51
C GLU A 220 14.90 -35.17 -3.42
N GLN A 221 14.53 -35.92 -4.46
CA GLN A 221 15.47 -36.47 -5.43
C GLN A 221 16.17 -35.38 -6.24
N ILE A 222 15.43 -34.37 -6.72
CA ILE A 222 16.00 -33.25 -7.47
C ILE A 222 16.95 -32.43 -6.60
N ASN A 223 16.62 -32.17 -5.33
CA ASN A 223 17.52 -31.49 -4.40
C ASN A 223 18.84 -32.24 -4.22
N LYS A 224 18.80 -33.58 -4.07
CA LYS A 224 20.02 -34.40 -3.99
C LYS A 224 20.86 -34.33 -5.26
N GLU A 225 20.22 -34.30 -6.44
CA GLU A 225 20.95 -34.15 -7.70
C GLU A 225 21.57 -32.75 -7.85
N LEU A 226 20.87 -31.69 -7.44
CA LEU A 226 21.43 -30.34 -7.40
C LEU A 226 22.69 -30.27 -6.54
N GLU A 227 22.73 -30.94 -5.39
CA GLU A 227 23.90 -31.00 -4.50
C GLU A 227 25.15 -31.62 -5.16
N THR A 228 24.99 -32.39 -6.25
CA THR A 228 26.13 -32.98 -6.99
C THR A 228 26.84 -32.00 -7.93
N ILE A 229 26.29 -30.78 -8.11
CA ILE A 229 26.84 -29.78 -9.03
C ILE A 229 28.06 -29.10 -8.42
N ASN A 230 29.23 -29.38 -8.99
CA ASN A 230 30.51 -28.82 -8.51
C ASN A 230 30.66 -27.31 -8.79
N ASN A 231 30.05 -26.77 -9.85
CA ASN A 231 30.14 -25.36 -10.17
C ASN A 231 29.15 -24.56 -9.31
N ILE A 232 29.69 -23.70 -8.43
CA ILE A 232 28.90 -22.93 -7.46
C ILE A 232 27.89 -22.00 -8.15
N GLN A 233 28.23 -21.41 -9.29
CA GLN A 233 27.33 -20.49 -10.00
C GLN A 233 26.16 -21.26 -10.62
N ASP A 234 26.45 -22.38 -11.30
CA ASP A 234 25.42 -23.26 -11.88
C ASP A 234 24.48 -23.79 -10.79
N TYR A 235 25.04 -24.27 -9.67
CA TYR A 235 24.27 -24.75 -8.51
C TYR A 235 23.34 -23.67 -7.97
N LYS A 236 23.84 -22.44 -7.76
CA LYS A 236 23.04 -21.32 -7.26
C LYS A 236 21.87 -20.98 -8.18
N ILE A 237 22.11 -20.93 -9.49
CA ILE A 237 21.08 -20.60 -10.49
C ILE A 237 20.00 -21.68 -10.50
N LEU A 238 20.39 -22.95 -10.67
CA LEU A 238 19.45 -24.06 -10.78
C LEU A 238 18.68 -24.29 -9.49
N SER A 239 19.32 -24.17 -8.32
CA SER A 239 18.65 -24.25 -7.02
C SER A 239 17.67 -23.10 -6.80
N ALA A 240 17.99 -21.90 -7.28
CA ALA A 240 17.08 -20.76 -7.19
C ALA A 240 15.84 -20.94 -8.09
N ILE A 241 16.02 -21.42 -9.32
CA ILE A 241 14.91 -21.77 -10.22
C ILE A 241 14.02 -22.85 -9.56
N PHE A 242 14.63 -23.90 -9.00
CA PHE A 242 13.89 -24.96 -8.34
C PHE A 242 13.13 -24.46 -7.09
N ASN A 243 13.72 -23.57 -6.29
CA ASN A 243 13.03 -22.93 -5.18
C ASN A 243 11.85 -22.04 -5.63
N ILE A 244 11.92 -21.39 -6.79
CA ILE A 244 10.79 -20.63 -7.36
C ILE A 244 9.64 -21.58 -7.76
N ILE A 245 9.95 -22.74 -8.36
CA ILE A 245 8.95 -23.78 -8.67
C ILE A 245 8.25 -24.22 -7.38
N ASP A 246 9.01 -24.46 -6.31
CA ASP A 246 8.46 -24.83 -5.01
C ASP A 246 7.64 -23.69 -4.35
N SER A 247 8.07 -22.45 -4.52
CA SER A 247 7.39 -21.27 -3.97
C SER A 247 6.15 -20.86 -4.77
N THR A 248 6.00 -21.33 -6.00
CA THR A 248 4.78 -21.13 -6.79
C THR A 248 3.62 -21.89 -6.15
N ILE A 249 2.45 -21.26 -6.08
CA ILE A 249 1.24 -21.79 -5.44
C ILE A 249 0.04 -21.92 -6.38
N ARG A 250 0.06 -21.23 -7.54
CA ARG A 250 -0.92 -21.38 -8.63
C ARG A 250 -0.27 -21.05 -9.97
N THR A 251 -0.82 -21.61 -11.05
CA THR A 251 -0.42 -21.28 -12.42
C THR A 251 -1.55 -21.52 -13.40
N ASN A 252 -1.61 -20.74 -14.49
CA ASN A 252 -2.54 -20.95 -15.61
C ASN A 252 -1.93 -21.84 -16.72
N PHE A 253 -0.82 -22.53 -16.47
CA PHE A 253 -0.09 -23.27 -17.50
C PHE A 253 -0.93 -24.32 -18.21
N TYR A 254 -1.79 -25.05 -17.48
CA TYR A 254 -2.67 -26.09 -18.03
C TYR A 254 -4.03 -25.57 -18.52
N LYS A 255 -4.32 -24.29 -18.27
CA LYS A 255 -5.59 -23.68 -18.65
C LYS A 255 -5.65 -23.52 -20.18
N GLN A 256 -6.78 -23.90 -20.78
CA GLN A 256 -7.03 -23.62 -22.19
C GLN A 256 -7.27 -22.11 -22.40
N LYS A 257 -6.46 -21.50 -23.26
CA LYS A 257 -6.44 -20.04 -23.48
C LYS A 257 -6.39 -19.71 -24.97
N PRO A 258 -7.00 -18.60 -25.41
CA PRO A 258 -6.94 -18.17 -26.81
C PRO A 258 -5.55 -17.70 -27.25
N TYR A 259 -4.69 -17.29 -26.29
CA TYR A 259 -3.34 -16.82 -26.54
C TYR A 259 -2.36 -17.48 -25.56
N HIS A 260 -1.10 -17.63 -25.96
CA HIS A 260 -0.04 -18.18 -25.11
C HIS A 260 0.56 -17.11 -24.21
N TYR A 261 0.44 -17.32 -22.90
CA TYR A 261 1.11 -16.58 -21.84
C TYR A 261 1.09 -17.42 -20.57
N ILE A 262 2.07 -17.23 -19.69
CA ILE A 262 2.23 -18.00 -18.45
C ILE A 262 2.06 -17.06 -17.27
N SER A 263 1.27 -17.48 -16.30
CA SER A 263 1.06 -16.75 -15.04
C SER A 263 1.42 -17.64 -13.86
N LEU A 264 2.16 -17.06 -12.92
CA LEU A 264 2.62 -17.71 -11.71
C LEU A 264 2.18 -16.88 -10.51
N LYS A 265 1.44 -17.48 -9.57
CA LYS A 265 1.23 -16.90 -8.23
C LYS A 265 2.27 -17.48 -7.29
N ILE A 266 3.07 -16.63 -6.66
CA ILE A 266 4.25 -17.01 -5.89
C ILE A 266 4.08 -16.54 -4.45
N ASP A 267 4.35 -17.42 -3.49
CA ASP A 267 4.48 -17.08 -2.08
C ASP A 267 5.88 -16.54 -1.81
N SER A 268 6.00 -15.21 -1.76
CA SER A 268 7.30 -14.54 -1.64
C SER A 268 8.02 -14.86 -0.33
N SER A 269 7.31 -15.36 0.69
CA SER A 269 7.92 -15.78 1.96
C SER A 269 8.78 -17.03 1.81
N LYS A 270 8.47 -17.89 0.82
CA LYS A 270 9.16 -19.15 0.53
C LYS A 270 10.33 -19.02 -0.46
N VAL A 271 10.44 -17.89 -1.15
CA VAL A 271 11.56 -17.60 -2.05
C VAL A 271 12.78 -17.19 -1.24
N SER A 272 13.82 -18.03 -1.24
CA SER A 272 15.00 -17.91 -0.37
C SER A 272 15.77 -16.60 -0.59
N LYS A 273 15.85 -16.13 -1.83
CA LYS A 273 16.57 -14.90 -2.23
C LYS A 273 15.69 -13.65 -2.29
N MET A 274 14.45 -13.72 -1.80
CA MET A 274 13.52 -12.59 -1.90
C MET A 274 14.03 -11.37 -1.10
N PRO A 275 14.22 -10.19 -1.75
CA PRO A 275 14.60 -8.97 -1.06
C PRO A 275 13.52 -8.52 -0.06
N LEU A 276 13.94 -7.82 1.00
CA LEU A 276 13.02 -7.17 1.94
C LEU A 276 12.54 -5.82 1.40
N PRO A 277 11.33 -5.37 1.76
CA PRO A 277 10.25 -6.14 2.38
C PRO A 277 9.66 -7.15 1.39
N ARG A 278 9.22 -8.31 1.90
CA ARG A 278 8.63 -9.36 1.08
C ARG A 278 7.13 -9.07 0.91
N PRO A 279 6.60 -9.02 -0.33
CA PRO A 279 5.16 -9.12 -0.54
C PRO A 279 4.61 -10.40 0.11
N MET A 280 3.30 -10.47 0.35
CA MET A 280 2.64 -11.73 0.71
C MET A 280 2.63 -12.66 -0.51
N TYR A 281 2.14 -12.14 -1.63
CA TYR A 281 2.08 -12.86 -2.91
C TYR A 281 2.54 -11.96 -4.05
N GLU A 282 3.07 -12.61 -5.08
CA GLU A 282 3.39 -12.00 -6.38
C GLU A 282 2.69 -12.78 -7.48
N ILE A 283 2.02 -12.06 -8.38
CA ILE A 283 1.59 -12.63 -9.66
C ILE A 283 2.56 -12.16 -10.72
N TYR A 284 3.29 -13.07 -11.34
CA TYR A 284 4.17 -12.78 -12.48
C TYR A 284 3.54 -13.31 -13.76
N VAL A 285 3.50 -12.49 -14.81
CA VAL A 285 2.91 -12.82 -16.11
C VAL A 285 3.96 -12.62 -17.19
N HIS A 286 4.19 -13.67 -17.98
CA HIS A 286 5.13 -13.71 -19.09
C HIS A 286 4.41 -14.03 -20.40
N SER A 287 4.78 -13.33 -21.45
CA SER A 287 4.41 -13.63 -22.84
C SER A 287 5.53 -13.19 -23.79
N PHE A 288 5.39 -13.48 -25.08
CA PHE A 288 6.27 -12.96 -26.10
C PHE A 288 6.30 -11.41 -26.13
N LEU A 289 5.15 -10.75 -25.97
CA LEU A 289 5.06 -9.28 -26.09
C LEU A 289 5.51 -8.54 -24.84
N MET A 290 5.27 -9.10 -23.65
CA MET A 290 5.41 -8.41 -22.38
C MET A 290 5.85 -9.31 -21.24
N GLU A 291 6.37 -8.65 -20.20
CA GLU A 291 6.51 -9.19 -18.85
C GLU A 291 5.85 -8.24 -17.87
N GLY A 292 5.21 -8.77 -16.85
CA GLY A 292 4.61 -7.96 -15.81
C GLY A 292 4.51 -8.68 -14.46
N CYS A 293 4.36 -7.90 -13.41
CA CYS A 293 4.16 -8.40 -12.06
C CYS A 293 3.09 -7.60 -11.32
N HIS A 294 2.49 -8.22 -10.31
CA HIS A 294 1.64 -7.57 -9.33
C HIS A 294 1.98 -8.08 -7.93
N LEU A 295 2.50 -7.18 -7.10
CA LEU A 295 3.01 -7.45 -5.75
C LEU A 295 1.93 -7.04 -4.74
N ARG A 296 1.53 -7.93 -3.82
CA ARG A 296 0.47 -7.69 -2.83
C ARG A 296 1.01 -7.77 -1.41
N GLY A 297 0.75 -6.77 -0.58
CA GLY A 297 1.05 -6.81 0.86
C GLY A 297 0.09 -7.67 1.70
N GLY A 298 -1.05 -8.10 1.15
CA GLY A 298 -2.07 -8.87 1.87
C GLY A 298 -3.20 -9.38 0.97
N LYS A 299 -4.16 -10.11 1.56
CA LYS A 299 -5.33 -10.67 0.84
C LYS A 299 -6.25 -9.58 0.28
N VAL A 300 -6.55 -8.54 1.05
CA VAL A 300 -7.28 -7.38 0.55
C VAL A 300 -6.27 -6.28 0.31
N ALA A 301 -5.80 -6.15 -0.93
CA ALA A 301 -4.74 -5.22 -1.31
C ALA A 301 -5.08 -4.48 -2.61
N ARG A 302 -4.57 -3.26 -2.74
CA ARG A 302 -4.88 -2.38 -3.87
C ARG A 302 -3.70 -1.49 -4.25
N GLY A 303 -3.55 -1.28 -5.56
CA GLY A 303 -2.67 -0.29 -6.13
C GLY A 303 -2.69 -0.24 -7.64
N GLY A 304 -2.00 0.77 -8.17
CA GLY A 304 -1.97 1.04 -9.60
C GLY A 304 -1.10 0.06 -10.40
N ILE A 305 -1.41 -0.10 -11.69
CA ILE A 305 -0.57 -0.81 -12.67
C ILE A 305 0.23 0.20 -13.48
N ARG A 306 1.56 0.17 -13.40
CA ARG A 306 2.45 1.05 -14.16
C ARG A 306 2.92 0.40 -15.46
N TRP A 307 2.89 1.17 -16.55
CA TRP A 307 3.69 0.83 -17.72
C TRP A 307 5.11 1.40 -17.54
N SER A 308 6.09 0.51 -17.35
CA SER A 308 7.48 0.86 -17.10
C SER A 308 8.32 0.80 -18.37
N ASP A 309 9.31 1.70 -18.45
CA ASP A 309 10.39 1.70 -19.44
C ASP A 309 11.66 0.97 -18.94
N ARG A 310 11.69 0.52 -17.68
CA ARG A 310 12.80 -0.18 -17.03
C ARG A 310 12.81 -1.68 -17.33
N LYS A 311 13.23 -2.09 -18.53
CA LYS A 311 13.18 -3.49 -18.96
C LYS A 311 13.95 -4.47 -18.05
N ASP A 312 15.09 -4.05 -17.49
CA ASP A 312 15.96 -4.94 -16.74
C ASP A 312 15.56 -5.09 -15.27
N ASP A 313 14.88 -4.11 -14.67
CA ASP A 313 14.58 -4.08 -13.24
C ASP A 313 13.22 -3.49 -12.85
N PHE A 314 12.22 -3.58 -13.75
CA PHE A 314 10.87 -3.07 -13.48
C PHE A 314 10.28 -3.61 -12.17
N ARG A 315 10.56 -4.87 -11.78
CA ARG A 315 10.06 -5.41 -10.51
C ARG A 315 10.56 -4.62 -9.29
N LEU A 316 11.80 -4.11 -9.33
CA LEU A 316 12.34 -3.27 -8.26
C LEU A 316 11.58 -1.94 -8.20
N GLU A 317 11.32 -1.31 -9.33
CA GLU A 317 10.48 -0.11 -9.40
C GLU A 317 9.08 -0.37 -8.81
N ILE A 318 8.45 -1.48 -9.19
CA ILE A 318 7.12 -1.85 -8.68
C ILE A 318 7.16 -2.14 -7.18
N LEU A 319 8.24 -2.77 -6.69
CA LEU A 319 8.45 -3.01 -5.26
C LEU A 319 8.58 -1.69 -4.48
N GLU A 320 9.40 -0.75 -4.94
CA GLU A 320 9.56 0.58 -4.33
C GLU A 320 8.22 1.31 -4.25
N LEU A 321 7.43 1.30 -5.34
CA LEU A 321 6.10 1.91 -5.37
C LEU A 321 5.11 1.19 -4.44
N MET A 322 5.17 -0.14 -4.32
CA MET A 322 4.35 -0.89 -3.39
C MET A 322 4.64 -0.47 -1.95
N LYS A 323 5.91 -0.28 -1.57
CA LYS A 323 6.29 0.18 -0.21
C LYS A 323 5.64 1.51 0.12
N THR A 324 5.76 2.50 -0.77
CA THR A 324 5.13 3.81 -0.58
C THR A 324 3.61 3.67 -0.48
N GLN A 325 3.02 2.80 -1.29
CA GLN A 325 1.58 2.53 -1.26
C GLN A 325 1.13 1.89 0.06
N MET A 326 1.94 1.03 0.68
CA MET A 326 1.59 0.41 1.98
C MET A 326 1.42 1.45 3.08
N VAL A 327 2.34 2.42 3.18
CA VAL A 327 2.24 3.52 4.15
C VAL A 327 1.05 4.41 3.82
N LYS A 328 0.87 4.77 2.55
CA LYS A 328 -0.26 5.60 2.09
C LYS A 328 -1.63 4.96 2.35
N ASN A 329 -1.72 3.64 2.24
CA ASN A 329 -2.97 2.90 2.45
C ASN A 329 -3.29 2.61 3.93
N ALA A 330 -2.48 3.07 4.89
CA ALA A 330 -2.70 2.84 6.32
C ALA A 330 -4.06 3.36 6.83
N VAL A 331 -4.76 4.16 6.02
CA VAL A 331 -6.00 4.87 6.35
C VAL A 331 -7.25 4.23 5.73
N ILE A 332 -7.07 3.29 4.80
CA ILE A 332 -8.15 2.65 4.03
C ILE A 332 -8.25 1.13 4.30
N VAL A 333 -9.23 0.48 3.68
CA VAL A 333 -9.50 -0.95 3.85
C VAL A 333 -8.40 -1.85 3.26
N PRO A 334 -8.01 -1.71 1.98
CA PRO A 334 -6.98 -2.56 1.40
C PRO A 334 -5.58 -2.12 1.81
N VAL A 335 -4.70 -3.09 2.11
CA VAL A 335 -3.27 -2.81 2.22
C VAL A 335 -2.65 -2.47 0.87
N GLY A 336 -1.39 -2.03 0.84
CA GLY A 336 -0.72 -1.69 -0.41
C GLY A 336 -0.51 -2.89 -1.35
N SER A 337 -0.83 -2.71 -2.64
CA SER A 337 -0.28 -3.51 -3.73
C SER A 337 0.31 -2.60 -4.80
N LYS A 338 1.04 -3.16 -5.76
CA LYS A 338 1.42 -2.46 -6.98
C LYS A 338 1.63 -3.45 -8.11
N GLY A 339 1.21 -3.08 -9.30
CA GLY A 339 1.54 -3.83 -10.51
C GLY A 339 2.35 -3.02 -11.50
N GLY A 340 2.94 -3.70 -12.45
CA GLY A 340 3.49 -3.07 -13.63
C GLY A 340 3.95 -4.05 -14.68
N PHE A 341 4.19 -3.53 -15.88
CA PHE A 341 4.63 -4.32 -17.01
C PHE A 341 5.56 -3.52 -17.92
N ILE A 342 6.34 -4.26 -18.70
CA ILE A 342 7.21 -3.77 -19.75
C ILE A 342 6.80 -4.37 -21.09
N ILE A 343 7.14 -3.68 -22.17
CA ILE A 343 7.01 -4.21 -23.53
C ILE A 343 8.40 -4.65 -23.99
N LYS A 344 8.56 -5.93 -24.33
CA LYS A 344 9.86 -6.49 -24.73
C LYS A 344 10.32 -5.89 -26.07
N HIS A 345 9.43 -5.93 -27.06
CA HIS A 345 9.70 -5.56 -28.45
C HIS A 345 9.19 -4.16 -28.82
N THR A 346 9.98 -3.15 -28.50
CA THR A 346 9.65 -1.72 -28.72
C THR A 346 9.99 -1.19 -30.12
N ASN A 347 10.63 -1.99 -30.96
CA ASN A 347 11.00 -1.59 -32.32
C ASN A 347 9.77 -1.66 -33.25
N GLY A 348 9.64 -0.67 -34.16
CA GLY A 348 8.46 -0.47 -35.02
C GLY A 348 7.41 0.45 -34.37
N GLY A 349 6.66 1.22 -35.18
CA GLY A 349 5.56 2.08 -34.72
C GLY A 349 4.48 1.33 -33.93
N HIS A 350 3.45 2.04 -33.43
CA HIS A 350 2.30 1.47 -32.69
C HIS A 350 2.57 1.02 -31.24
N LEU A 351 3.49 1.71 -30.54
CA LEU A 351 3.81 1.38 -29.13
C LEU A 351 2.57 1.42 -28.20
N GLN A 352 1.63 2.33 -28.46
CA GLN A 352 0.39 2.46 -27.69
C GLN A 352 -0.52 1.22 -27.82
N GLU A 353 -0.68 0.69 -29.03
CA GLU A 353 -1.48 -0.51 -29.28
C GLU A 353 -0.85 -1.73 -28.59
N LYS A 354 0.48 -1.87 -28.70
CA LYS A 354 1.24 -2.91 -27.97
C LYS A 354 1.07 -2.77 -26.47
N ALA A 355 1.06 -1.56 -25.93
CA ALA A 355 0.85 -1.32 -24.51
C ALA A 355 -0.55 -1.76 -24.05
N ILE A 356 -1.58 -1.47 -24.84
CA ILE A 356 -2.95 -1.91 -24.56
C ILE A 356 -3.03 -3.44 -24.57
N GLU A 357 -2.51 -4.12 -25.59
CA GLU A 357 -2.55 -5.59 -25.65
C GLU A 357 -1.72 -6.25 -24.54
N SER A 358 -0.59 -5.65 -24.17
CA SER A 358 0.22 -6.08 -23.02
C SER A 358 -0.55 -5.93 -21.71
N TYR A 359 -1.25 -4.80 -21.53
CA TYR A 359 -2.10 -4.58 -20.36
C TYR A 359 -3.24 -5.60 -20.28
N LYS A 360 -3.95 -5.86 -21.39
CA LYS A 360 -5.01 -6.89 -21.44
C LYS A 360 -4.46 -8.27 -21.06
N THR A 361 -3.28 -8.64 -21.56
CA THR A 361 -2.60 -9.90 -21.23
C THR A 361 -2.29 -9.99 -19.73
N LEU A 362 -1.80 -8.90 -19.12
CA LEU A 362 -1.57 -8.84 -17.67
C LEU A 362 -2.87 -9.07 -16.88
N ILE A 363 -3.95 -8.36 -17.23
CA ILE A 363 -5.24 -8.48 -16.53
C ILE A 363 -5.78 -9.92 -16.63
N ARG A 364 -5.78 -10.50 -17.84
CA ARG A 364 -6.20 -11.90 -18.05
C ARG A 364 -5.34 -12.88 -17.25
N GLY A 365 -4.01 -12.74 -17.30
CA GLY A 365 -3.10 -13.59 -16.54
C GLY A 365 -3.27 -13.52 -15.03
N MET A 366 -3.65 -12.37 -14.47
CA MET A 366 -3.99 -12.26 -13.06
C MET A 366 -5.34 -12.90 -12.75
N LEU A 367 -6.37 -12.68 -13.57
CA LEU A 367 -7.71 -13.21 -13.35
C LEU A 367 -7.78 -14.74 -13.53
N ASP A 368 -7.00 -15.31 -14.45
CA ASP A 368 -6.90 -16.75 -14.69
C ASP A 368 -6.61 -17.59 -13.44
N ILE A 369 -5.91 -17.00 -12.46
CA ILE A 369 -5.45 -17.69 -11.25
C ILE A 369 -6.05 -17.09 -9.96
N THR A 370 -7.02 -16.19 -10.09
CA THR A 370 -7.72 -15.53 -8.96
C THR A 370 -9.06 -16.23 -8.71
N ASP A 371 -9.44 -16.37 -7.43
CA ASP A 371 -10.74 -16.95 -7.10
C ASP A 371 -11.89 -15.97 -7.39
N ASN A 372 -13.13 -16.46 -7.50
CA ASN A 372 -14.29 -15.64 -7.80
C ASN A 372 -15.48 -15.99 -6.89
N TYR A 373 -16.54 -15.15 -6.89
CA TYR A 373 -17.82 -15.48 -6.30
C TYR A 373 -18.90 -15.66 -7.37
N SER A 374 -19.80 -16.64 -7.19
CA SER A 374 -21.01 -16.72 -8.02
C SER A 374 -21.98 -15.58 -7.69
N SER A 375 -23.01 -15.39 -8.51
CA SER A 375 -24.14 -14.48 -8.19
C SER A 375 -24.90 -14.89 -6.92
N SER A 376 -24.80 -16.14 -6.47
CA SER A 376 -25.32 -16.61 -5.18
C SER A 376 -24.31 -16.47 -4.03
N LYS A 377 -23.16 -15.83 -4.27
CA LYS A 377 -22.03 -15.65 -3.35
C LYS A 377 -21.33 -16.96 -2.93
N GLU A 378 -21.40 -17.99 -3.75
CA GLU A 378 -20.64 -19.22 -3.54
C GLU A 378 -19.18 -19.02 -3.98
N ARG A 379 -18.26 -19.72 -3.31
CA ARG A 379 -16.82 -19.65 -3.58
C ARG A 379 -16.48 -20.45 -4.83
N ILE A 380 -15.94 -19.79 -5.85
CA ILE A 380 -15.49 -20.39 -7.11
C ILE A 380 -13.97 -20.36 -7.19
N ARG A 381 -13.32 -21.50 -7.39
CA ARG A 381 -11.90 -21.60 -7.74
C ARG A 381 -11.74 -21.55 -9.27
N PRO A 382 -10.62 -21.05 -9.80
CA PRO A 382 -10.38 -21.07 -11.24
C PRO A 382 -10.28 -22.50 -11.79
N ASP A 383 -10.95 -22.76 -12.91
CA ASP A 383 -10.89 -24.06 -13.61
C ASP A 383 -9.48 -24.37 -14.12
N GLU A 384 -9.10 -25.65 -14.10
CA GLU A 384 -7.80 -26.16 -14.58
C GLU A 384 -6.58 -25.60 -13.82
N VAL A 385 -6.79 -25.08 -12.61
CA VAL A 385 -5.74 -24.52 -11.75
C VAL A 385 -5.71 -25.24 -10.39
N VAL A 386 -4.56 -25.82 -10.04
CA VAL A 386 -4.32 -26.36 -8.70
C VAL A 386 -3.98 -25.23 -7.74
N CYS A 387 -4.73 -25.08 -6.64
CA CYS A 387 -4.55 -24.03 -5.65
C CYS A 387 -3.96 -24.56 -4.33
N TYR A 388 -2.78 -24.07 -3.94
CA TYR A 388 -2.07 -24.44 -2.70
C TYR A 388 -2.26 -23.46 -1.54
N ASP A 389 -3.14 -22.48 -1.69
CA ASP A 389 -3.44 -21.42 -0.73
C ASP A 389 -4.94 -21.36 -0.39
N ASP A 390 -5.26 -20.55 0.61
CA ASP A 390 -6.64 -20.26 0.99
C ASP A 390 -7.44 -19.66 -0.18
N PHE A 391 -8.76 -19.57 0.02
CA PHE A 391 -9.63 -18.81 -0.88
C PHE A 391 -9.23 -17.32 -0.88
N ASP A 392 -8.93 -16.78 -2.05
CA ASP A 392 -8.35 -15.46 -2.32
C ASP A 392 -9.02 -14.82 -3.56
N PRO A 393 -10.22 -14.24 -3.38
CA PRO A 393 -11.04 -13.72 -4.49
C PRO A 393 -10.83 -12.22 -4.75
N TYR A 394 -10.00 -11.54 -3.96
CA TYR A 394 -9.91 -10.08 -4.00
C TYR A 394 -8.72 -9.63 -4.84
N LEU A 395 -9.01 -9.05 -5.99
CA LEU A 395 -8.03 -8.41 -6.88
C LEU A 395 -8.63 -7.09 -7.37
N VAL A 396 -8.03 -5.97 -6.96
CA VAL A 396 -8.42 -4.62 -7.40
C VAL A 396 -7.19 -3.91 -7.95
N VAL A 397 -7.36 -3.30 -9.11
CA VAL A 397 -6.33 -2.53 -9.80
C VAL A 397 -6.71 -1.05 -9.85
N ALA A 398 -5.73 -0.19 -10.04
CA ALA A 398 -5.95 1.22 -10.32
C ALA A 398 -5.08 1.67 -11.50
N ALA A 399 -5.36 2.84 -12.03
CA ALA A 399 -4.49 3.46 -13.02
C ALA A 399 -3.20 4.01 -12.37
N ASP A 400 -2.12 4.03 -13.14
CA ASP A 400 -0.85 4.69 -12.81
C ASP A 400 -0.27 5.35 -14.08
N LYS A 401 0.99 5.79 -14.01
CA LYS A 401 1.76 6.29 -15.14
C LYS A 401 1.69 5.31 -16.31
N GLY A 402 1.30 5.84 -17.47
CA GLY A 402 1.16 5.09 -18.72
C GLY A 402 -0.14 4.27 -18.88
N THR A 403 -0.99 4.20 -17.85
CA THR A 403 -2.24 3.40 -17.85
C THR A 403 -3.48 4.20 -17.45
N ALA A 404 -3.38 5.53 -17.34
CA ALA A 404 -4.44 6.45 -16.91
C ALA A 404 -5.84 6.18 -17.53
N LYS A 405 -5.89 5.76 -18.81
CA LYS A 405 -7.14 5.52 -19.55
C LYS A 405 -7.53 4.04 -19.65
N PHE A 406 -6.86 3.14 -18.93
CA PHE A 406 -7.02 1.69 -19.09
C PHE A 406 -7.96 1.05 -18.06
N SER A 407 -8.45 1.80 -17.06
CA SER A 407 -9.37 1.26 -16.05
C SER A 407 -10.64 0.66 -16.66
N ASP A 408 -11.21 1.29 -17.68
CA ASP A 408 -12.40 0.77 -18.36
C ASP A 408 -12.11 -0.54 -19.11
N ILE A 409 -10.90 -0.71 -19.66
CA ILE A 409 -10.46 -1.96 -20.30
C ILE A 409 -10.37 -3.09 -19.27
N ALA A 410 -9.80 -2.80 -18.09
CA ALA A 410 -9.71 -3.77 -17.00
C ALA A 410 -11.10 -4.17 -16.48
N ASN A 411 -12.00 -3.21 -16.30
CA ASN A 411 -13.39 -3.47 -15.88
C ASN A 411 -14.16 -4.29 -16.92
N ASP A 412 -13.99 -3.98 -18.22
CA ASP A 412 -14.61 -4.72 -19.32
C ASP A 412 -14.17 -6.19 -19.35
N ILE A 413 -12.86 -6.46 -19.24
CA ILE A 413 -12.35 -7.83 -19.15
C ILE A 413 -12.91 -8.54 -17.91
N ALA A 414 -12.81 -7.92 -16.74
CA ALA A 414 -13.26 -8.53 -15.49
C ALA A 414 -14.76 -8.87 -15.55
N GLN A 415 -15.60 -7.97 -16.06
CA GLN A 415 -17.04 -8.18 -16.13
C GLN A 415 -17.45 -9.13 -17.26
N ASN A 416 -16.96 -8.91 -18.49
CA ASN A 416 -17.50 -9.55 -19.68
C ASN A 416 -16.75 -10.83 -20.09
N GLU A 417 -15.45 -10.95 -19.78
CA GLU A 417 -14.68 -12.18 -20.07
C GLU A 417 -14.70 -13.16 -18.89
N TYR A 418 -14.67 -12.66 -17.64
CA TYR A 418 -14.53 -13.51 -16.44
C TYR A 418 -15.78 -13.55 -15.54
N ASN A 419 -16.78 -12.68 -15.78
CA ASN A 419 -17.90 -12.47 -14.86
C ASN A 419 -17.42 -12.34 -13.39
N PHE A 420 -16.39 -11.52 -13.21
CA PHE A 420 -15.74 -11.33 -11.93
C PHE A 420 -16.66 -10.56 -10.98
N TRP A 421 -16.76 -11.02 -9.73
CA TRP A 421 -17.74 -10.52 -8.76
C TRP A 421 -17.64 -9.02 -8.47
N LEU A 422 -16.46 -8.41 -8.63
CA LEU A 422 -16.28 -6.97 -8.48
C LEU A 422 -16.84 -6.16 -9.64
N LYS A 423 -17.05 -6.75 -10.82
CA LYS A 423 -17.54 -6.05 -12.03
C LYS A 423 -16.73 -4.76 -12.28
N ASP A 424 -17.39 -3.61 -12.39
CA ASP A 424 -16.78 -2.30 -12.58
C ASP A 424 -16.18 -1.65 -11.31
N ALA A 425 -16.13 -2.40 -10.20
CA ALA A 425 -15.32 -2.08 -9.02
C ALA A 425 -13.92 -2.73 -9.09
N PHE A 426 -13.64 -3.57 -10.09
CA PHE A 426 -12.34 -4.21 -10.29
C PHE A 426 -11.21 -3.20 -10.51
N ALA A 427 -11.47 -2.16 -11.31
CA ALA A 427 -10.57 -1.05 -11.56
C ALA A 427 -11.22 0.28 -11.15
N SER A 428 -10.62 0.96 -10.18
CA SER A 428 -11.08 2.28 -9.72
C SER A 428 -10.78 3.40 -10.71
N GLY A 429 -11.57 4.48 -10.68
CA GLY A 429 -11.37 5.64 -11.56
C GLY A 429 -11.77 5.40 -13.02
N GLY A 430 -12.64 4.41 -13.27
CA GLY A 430 -13.30 4.23 -14.56
C GLY A 430 -14.42 5.24 -14.80
N LYS A 431 -15.08 5.16 -15.95
CA LYS A 431 -16.09 6.11 -16.43
C LYS A 431 -17.22 6.45 -15.44
N PHE A 432 -17.62 5.50 -14.61
CA PHE A 432 -18.72 5.65 -13.63
C PHE A 432 -18.22 5.76 -12.18
N GLY A 433 -16.94 6.08 -11.98
CA GLY A 433 -16.33 6.33 -10.67
C GLY A 433 -16.34 7.81 -10.28
N TYR A 434 -15.68 8.13 -9.16
CA TYR A 434 -15.46 9.51 -8.77
C TYR A 434 -14.22 10.08 -9.48
N ASP A 435 -14.37 11.20 -10.19
CA ASP A 435 -13.26 11.90 -10.82
C ASP A 435 -12.54 12.79 -9.80
N HIS A 436 -11.26 12.50 -9.55
CA HIS A 436 -10.48 13.19 -8.52
C HIS A 436 -10.21 14.65 -8.86
N LYS A 437 -10.11 14.96 -10.16
CA LYS A 437 -9.84 16.31 -10.66
C LYS A 437 -11.10 17.16 -10.64
N GLU A 438 -12.23 16.61 -11.08
CA GLU A 438 -13.53 17.28 -11.01
C GLU A 438 -13.91 17.57 -9.55
N LEU A 439 -13.71 16.61 -8.65
CA LEU A 439 -14.01 16.79 -7.23
C LEU A 439 -12.94 17.58 -6.47
N GLY A 440 -11.72 17.68 -7.01
CA GLY A 440 -10.56 18.33 -6.39
C GLY A 440 -10.14 17.71 -5.05
N ILE A 441 -10.44 16.43 -4.84
CA ILE A 441 -10.41 15.82 -3.50
C ILE A 441 -9.01 15.77 -2.89
N THR A 442 -7.99 15.51 -3.72
CA THR A 442 -6.59 15.42 -3.27
C THR A 442 -6.11 16.77 -2.76
N SER A 443 -6.41 17.85 -3.49
CA SER A 443 -6.11 19.22 -3.07
C SER A 443 -6.89 19.62 -1.83
N LYS A 444 -8.18 19.29 -1.75
CA LYS A 444 -9.01 19.58 -0.58
C LYS A 444 -8.47 18.89 0.67
N GLY A 445 -8.06 17.62 0.58
CA GLY A 445 -7.43 16.89 1.67
C GLY A 445 -6.12 17.52 2.16
N ALA A 446 -5.23 17.87 1.22
CA ALA A 446 -3.97 18.53 1.55
C ALA A 446 -4.19 19.95 2.13
N LEU A 447 -5.22 20.66 1.65
CA LEU A 447 -5.62 21.94 2.22
C LEU A 447 -6.22 21.81 3.63
N VAL A 448 -6.94 20.74 3.95
CA VAL A 448 -7.39 20.47 5.33
C VAL A 448 -6.19 20.40 6.29
N CYS A 449 -5.13 19.72 5.89
CA CYS A 449 -3.90 19.60 6.70
C CYS A 449 -3.13 20.93 6.75
N THR A 450 -3.05 21.64 5.61
CA THR A 450 -2.44 22.97 5.51
C THR A 450 -3.15 24.00 6.38
N ARG A 451 -4.49 23.99 6.42
CA ARG A 451 -5.31 24.85 7.30
C ARG A 451 -4.93 24.67 8.77
N ARG A 452 -4.65 23.44 9.21
CA ARG A 452 -4.19 23.17 10.58
C ARG A 452 -2.87 23.87 10.89
N HIS A 453 -1.89 23.82 9.97
CA HIS A 453 -0.62 24.53 10.15
C HIS A 453 -0.81 26.03 10.29
N PHE A 454 -1.63 26.65 9.45
CA PHE A 454 -1.95 28.08 9.56
C PHE A 454 -2.69 28.41 10.85
N ARG A 455 -3.65 27.57 11.27
CA ARG A 455 -4.38 27.74 12.53
C ARG A 455 -3.45 27.72 13.75
N GLU A 456 -2.48 26.82 13.76
CA GLU A 456 -1.44 26.75 14.81
C GLU A 456 -0.52 27.98 14.83
N LEU A 457 -0.45 28.73 13.72
CA LEU A 457 0.24 30.02 13.63
C LEU A 457 -0.70 31.21 13.91
N GLY A 458 -1.97 30.96 14.25
CA GLY A 458 -2.98 32.00 14.48
C GLY A 458 -3.47 32.70 13.20
N ILE A 459 -3.25 32.11 12.02
CA ILE A 459 -3.62 32.67 10.71
C ILE A 459 -4.85 31.94 10.16
N LYS A 460 -5.88 32.69 9.75
CA LYS A 460 -7.08 32.13 9.13
C LYS A 460 -6.90 32.04 7.62
N LEU A 461 -6.47 30.86 7.15
CA LEU A 461 -6.08 30.62 5.75
C LEU A 461 -7.10 31.15 4.72
N ASP A 462 -8.39 30.92 4.93
CA ASP A 462 -9.43 31.26 3.96
C ASP A 462 -9.82 32.76 3.94
N SER A 463 -9.32 33.57 4.88
CA SER A 463 -9.66 35.00 4.99
C SER A 463 -8.47 35.97 5.06
N THR A 464 -7.28 35.50 5.44
CA THR A 464 -6.08 36.33 5.56
C THR A 464 -5.31 36.31 4.25
N PRO A 465 -4.97 37.46 3.62
CA PRO A 465 -4.09 37.47 2.46
C PRO A 465 -2.75 36.79 2.76
N ILE A 466 -2.38 35.79 1.95
CA ILE A 466 -1.12 35.05 2.11
C ILE A 466 -0.33 35.03 0.80
N SER A 467 0.99 35.09 0.93
CA SER A 467 1.92 34.93 -0.18
C SER A 467 2.20 33.46 -0.48
N VAL A 468 2.13 33.08 -1.75
CA VAL A 468 2.24 31.68 -2.18
C VAL A 468 3.26 31.55 -3.30
N VAL A 469 4.11 30.54 -3.21
CA VAL A 469 4.80 29.97 -4.38
C VAL A 469 4.43 28.50 -4.50
N GLY A 470 4.54 27.93 -5.69
CA GLY A 470 4.28 26.50 -5.81
C GLY A 470 4.82 25.83 -7.07
N ILE A 471 4.63 24.52 -7.12
CA ILE A 471 5.10 23.66 -8.18
C ILE A 471 3.89 23.07 -8.89
N GLY A 472 3.74 23.35 -10.18
CA GLY A 472 2.58 22.98 -10.99
C GLY A 472 2.05 24.16 -11.82
N ASP A 473 0.87 23.97 -12.39
CA ASP A 473 0.15 24.96 -13.18
C ASP A 473 -1.37 24.85 -13.01
N MET A 474 -2.11 25.83 -13.54
CA MET A 474 -3.57 25.87 -13.46
C MET A 474 -4.28 24.75 -14.25
N SER A 475 -3.60 24.04 -15.16
CA SER A 475 -4.17 22.89 -15.86
C SER A 475 -4.09 21.59 -15.03
N GLY A 476 -3.16 21.55 -14.06
CA GLY A 476 -2.93 20.43 -13.16
C GLY A 476 -4.07 20.20 -12.18
N ASP A 477 -4.32 18.93 -11.85
CA ASP A 477 -5.34 18.52 -10.86
C ASP A 477 -5.03 19.12 -9.49
N VAL A 478 -3.88 18.77 -8.90
CA VAL A 478 -3.57 19.16 -7.52
C VAL A 478 -3.33 20.67 -7.39
N PHE A 479 -2.48 21.23 -8.25
CA PHE A 479 -2.12 22.64 -8.21
C PHE A 479 -3.33 23.53 -8.54
N GLY A 480 -4.00 23.27 -9.66
CA GLY A 480 -5.12 24.09 -10.13
C GLY A 480 -6.27 24.13 -9.12
N ASN A 481 -6.71 22.98 -8.60
CA ASN A 481 -7.78 22.92 -7.60
C ASN A 481 -7.43 23.71 -6.33
N ALA A 482 -6.21 23.58 -5.81
CA ALA A 482 -5.80 24.30 -4.61
C ALA A 482 -5.77 25.82 -4.82
N MET A 483 -5.26 26.25 -5.97
CA MET A 483 -5.21 27.66 -6.32
C MET A 483 -6.62 28.27 -6.48
N ILE A 484 -7.62 27.52 -6.95
CA ILE A 484 -9.00 28.03 -7.04
C ILE A 484 -9.73 28.00 -5.69
N GLU A 485 -9.48 26.98 -4.87
CA GLU A 485 -10.05 26.91 -3.52
C GLU A 485 -9.60 28.11 -2.66
N LEU A 486 -8.33 28.50 -2.78
CA LEU A 486 -7.74 29.63 -2.05
C LEU A 486 -7.92 30.96 -2.81
N LYS A 487 -9.02 31.66 -2.52
CA LYS A 487 -9.42 32.89 -3.23
C LYS A 487 -8.60 34.13 -2.86
N ASN A 488 -8.03 34.15 -1.66
CA ASN A 488 -7.39 35.30 -1.02
C ASN A 488 -5.85 35.28 -1.11
N ILE A 489 -5.28 34.56 -2.07
CA ILE A 489 -3.83 34.39 -2.15
C ILE A 489 -3.17 35.37 -3.11
N GLN A 490 -1.92 35.69 -2.81
CA GLN A 490 -0.97 36.30 -3.73
C GLN A 490 -0.05 35.22 -4.27
N LEU A 491 -0.40 34.61 -5.41
CA LEU A 491 0.46 33.63 -6.08
C LEU A 491 1.63 34.37 -6.74
N LYS A 492 2.79 34.37 -6.08
CA LYS A 492 3.95 35.17 -6.48
C LYS A 492 4.86 34.49 -7.49
N ALA A 493 4.89 33.15 -7.46
CA ALA A 493 5.67 32.36 -8.40
C ALA A 493 5.12 30.95 -8.52
N ALA A 494 5.25 30.35 -9.70
CA ALA A 494 5.00 28.94 -9.91
C ALA A 494 5.85 28.40 -11.07
N PHE A 495 6.06 27.10 -11.14
CA PHE A 495 6.71 26.48 -12.30
C PHE A 495 6.21 25.06 -12.53
N ASN A 496 6.19 24.63 -13.80
CA ASN A 496 5.93 23.24 -14.20
C ASN A 496 7.13 22.69 -15.00
N ASP A 497 6.94 21.62 -15.77
CA ASP A 497 7.95 21.00 -16.62
C ASP A 497 8.36 21.85 -17.84
N LYS A 498 7.59 22.90 -18.16
CA LYS A 498 7.74 23.69 -19.40
C LYS A 498 7.96 25.18 -19.18
N GLU A 499 7.42 25.74 -18.11
CA GLU A 499 7.20 27.18 -17.93
C GLU A 499 7.45 27.59 -16.48
N ILE A 500 7.89 28.84 -16.31
CA ILE A 500 8.06 29.51 -15.02
C ILE A 500 7.23 30.80 -15.04
N PHE A 501 6.41 30.98 -14.01
CA PHE A 501 5.55 32.13 -13.76
C PHE A 501 6.09 32.94 -12.58
N ILE A 502 6.20 34.26 -12.74
CA ILE A 502 6.56 35.21 -11.68
C ILE A 502 5.58 36.39 -11.70
N ASP A 503 5.02 36.72 -10.54
CA ASP A 503 4.21 37.90 -10.31
C ASP A 503 4.57 38.51 -8.93
N PRO A 504 5.43 39.56 -8.86
CA PRO A 504 5.98 40.01 -7.58
C PRO A 504 4.96 40.62 -6.60
N ASN A 505 3.85 41.16 -7.08
CA ASN A 505 2.80 41.79 -6.27
C ASN A 505 1.41 41.68 -6.92
N PRO A 506 0.86 40.46 -7.08
CA PRO A 506 -0.41 40.25 -7.76
C PRO A 506 -1.57 40.91 -7.01
N ASP A 507 -2.49 41.51 -7.76
CA ASP A 507 -3.80 41.88 -7.23
C ASP A 507 -4.64 40.62 -6.99
N ILE A 508 -5.20 40.48 -5.78
CA ILE A 508 -5.86 39.24 -5.35
C ILE A 508 -7.09 38.93 -6.20
N GLU A 509 -7.94 39.93 -6.44
CA GLU A 509 -9.20 39.71 -7.17
C GLU A 509 -8.97 39.48 -8.66
N ALA A 510 -8.13 40.31 -9.29
CA ALA A 510 -7.83 40.22 -10.71
C ALA A 510 -7.07 38.92 -11.03
N SER A 511 -6.04 38.59 -10.25
CA SER A 511 -5.29 37.34 -10.44
C SER A 511 -6.14 36.10 -10.16
N TYR A 512 -7.08 36.14 -9.20
CA TYR A 512 -8.02 35.03 -8.99
C TYR A 512 -8.91 34.78 -10.21
N LYS A 513 -9.50 35.85 -10.78
CA LYS A 513 -10.33 35.74 -12.00
C LYS A 513 -9.53 35.13 -13.16
N GLU A 514 -8.27 35.55 -13.32
CA GLU A 514 -7.39 35.03 -14.36
C GLU A 514 -6.97 33.58 -14.13
N ARG A 515 -6.58 33.22 -12.90
CA ARG A 515 -6.30 31.81 -12.52
C ARG A 515 -7.53 30.94 -12.79
N LYS A 516 -8.72 31.41 -12.43
CA LYS A 516 -9.98 30.70 -12.71
C LYS A 516 -10.22 30.50 -14.20
N ARG A 517 -9.98 31.52 -15.02
CA ARG A 517 -10.07 31.40 -16.48
C ARG A 517 -9.11 30.33 -17.01
N LEU A 518 -7.86 30.31 -16.54
CA LEU A 518 -6.90 29.29 -16.96
C LEU A 518 -7.33 27.88 -16.54
N PHE A 519 -7.79 27.71 -15.29
CA PHE A 519 -8.26 26.44 -14.76
C PHE A 519 -9.47 25.89 -15.53
N ASP A 520 -10.51 26.71 -15.70
CA ASP A 520 -11.76 26.32 -16.36
C ASP A 520 -11.55 25.95 -17.85
N ASN A 521 -10.47 26.46 -18.48
CA ASN A 521 -10.10 26.16 -19.86
C ASN A 521 -8.91 25.19 -19.99
N ALA A 522 -8.42 24.61 -18.89
CA ALA A 522 -7.26 23.72 -18.84
C ALA A 522 -6.00 24.29 -19.53
N LEU A 523 -5.72 25.58 -19.32
CA LEU A 523 -4.58 26.30 -19.92
C LEU A 523 -3.38 26.39 -18.95
N SER A 524 -2.17 26.37 -19.52
CA SER A 524 -0.89 26.54 -18.80
C SER A 524 -0.53 28.03 -18.61
N TRP A 525 0.59 28.30 -17.93
CA TRP A 525 1.09 29.65 -17.61
C TRP A 525 1.33 30.54 -18.83
N SER A 526 1.73 29.99 -19.98
CA SER A 526 1.93 30.79 -21.21
C SER A 526 0.69 31.54 -21.69
N PHE A 527 -0.51 31.11 -21.27
CA PHE A 527 -1.77 31.76 -21.59
C PHE A 527 -2.20 32.81 -20.56
N TYR A 528 -1.40 33.07 -19.52
CA TYR A 528 -1.71 34.07 -18.50
C TYR A 528 -1.73 35.48 -19.12
N ASN A 529 -2.81 36.23 -18.86
CA ASN A 529 -2.98 37.57 -19.42
C ASN A 529 -1.93 38.53 -18.85
N LYS A 530 -1.07 39.05 -19.72
CA LYS A 530 0.00 39.99 -19.38
C LYS A 530 -0.50 41.30 -18.81
N GLU A 531 -1.72 41.71 -19.12
CA GLU A 531 -2.33 42.93 -18.58
C GLU A 531 -2.72 42.79 -17.10
N VAL A 532 -2.86 41.56 -16.60
CA VAL A 532 -3.20 41.24 -15.21
C VAL A 532 -1.95 41.11 -14.33
N LEU A 533 -0.79 40.79 -14.92
CA LEU A 533 0.47 40.69 -14.18
C LEU A 533 0.82 42.01 -13.50
N SER A 534 1.29 41.94 -12.25
CA SER A 534 1.80 43.14 -11.59
C SER A 534 3.07 43.64 -12.27
N LYS A 535 3.46 44.89 -11.96
CA LYS A 535 4.67 45.50 -12.50
C LYS A 535 5.89 44.62 -12.21
N GLY A 536 6.54 44.16 -13.28
CA GLY A 536 7.73 43.32 -13.20
C GLY A 536 7.47 41.81 -13.22
N GLY A 537 6.21 41.37 -13.28
CA GLY A 537 5.83 39.98 -13.51
C GLY A 537 6.03 39.53 -14.97
N PHE A 538 6.22 38.23 -15.16
CA PHE A 538 6.44 37.61 -16.47
C PHE A 538 6.19 36.09 -16.43
N VAL A 539 6.07 35.51 -17.63
CA VAL A 539 6.10 34.05 -17.86
C VAL A 539 7.21 33.75 -18.86
N CYS A 540 8.05 32.77 -18.56
CA CYS A 540 9.12 32.32 -19.43
C CYS A 540 9.15 30.79 -19.57
N LYS A 541 9.95 30.28 -20.51
CA LYS A 541 10.14 28.84 -20.69
C LYS A 541 11.19 28.31 -19.72
N ARG A 542 11.01 27.07 -19.27
CA ARG A 542 11.93 26.38 -18.35
C ARG A 542 13.28 26.04 -18.99
N ASP A 543 13.37 25.99 -20.31
CA ASP A 543 14.60 25.72 -21.07
C ASP A 543 15.38 27.00 -21.45
N GLU A 544 14.91 28.16 -21.00
CA GLU A 544 15.55 29.43 -21.32
C GLU A 544 16.89 29.57 -20.57
N ARG A 545 17.97 29.83 -21.33
CA ARG A 545 19.34 29.87 -20.79
C ARG A 545 19.62 31.11 -19.93
N SER A 546 18.94 32.21 -20.20
CA SER A 546 19.18 33.49 -19.52
C SER A 546 17.92 34.34 -19.50
N ILE A 547 17.42 34.59 -18.30
CA ILE A 547 16.20 35.34 -18.03
C ILE A 547 16.60 36.66 -17.36
N LEU A 548 16.16 37.80 -17.93
CA LEU A 548 16.37 39.13 -17.35
C LEU A 548 15.35 39.38 -16.24
N LEU A 549 15.82 39.66 -15.02
CA LEU A 549 14.95 39.93 -13.88
C LEU A 549 14.62 41.43 -13.78
N SER A 550 13.33 41.72 -13.58
CA SER A 550 12.88 43.08 -13.26
C SER A 550 13.35 43.49 -11.85
N PRO A 551 13.44 44.80 -11.53
CA PRO A 551 13.73 45.25 -10.16
C PRO A 551 12.78 44.66 -9.11
N GLN A 552 11.49 44.55 -9.44
CA GLN A 552 10.46 43.99 -8.55
C GLN A 552 10.65 42.47 -8.34
N ALA A 553 11.00 41.74 -9.41
CA ALA A 553 11.30 40.31 -9.29
C ALA A 553 12.57 40.06 -8.46
N LYS A 554 13.61 40.90 -8.62
CA LYS A 554 14.84 40.84 -7.82
C LYS A 554 14.58 41.09 -6.33
N GLU A 555 13.75 42.09 -6.02
CA GLU A 555 13.32 42.39 -4.64
C GLU A 555 12.58 41.21 -4.01
N PHE A 556 11.59 40.65 -4.72
CA PHE A 556 10.86 39.47 -4.25
C PHE A 556 11.77 38.24 -4.03
N LEU A 557 12.62 37.93 -5.00
CA LEU A 557 13.52 36.77 -4.95
C LEU A 557 14.75 36.98 -4.06
N LYS A 558 14.94 38.20 -3.55
CA LYS A 558 16.11 38.64 -2.75
C LYS A 558 17.44 38.31 -3.44
N THR A 559 17.57 38.70 -4.71
CA THR A 559 18.80 38.52 -5.51
C THR A 559 19.30 39.85 -6.09
N ASN A 560 20.61 39.97 -6.27
CA ASN A 560 21.25 41.10 -6.93
C ASN A 560 21.56 40.83 -8.42
N GLU A 561 21.38 39.59 -8.88
CA GLU A 561 21.64 39.20 -10.27
C GLU A 561 20.61 39.81 -11.22
N ASP A 562 21.09 40.49 -12.26
CA ASP A 562 20.22 41.00 -13.32
C ASP A 562 19.73 39.89 -14.25
N ARG A 563 20.52 38.84 -14.42
CA ARG A 563 20.21 37.70 -15.30
C ARG A 563 20.48 36.38 -14.59
N VAL A 564 19.55 35.44 -14.72
CA VAL A 564 19.66 34.10 -14.12
C VAL A 564 19.34 33.02 -15.16
N SER A 565 19.86 31.82 -14.96
CA SER A 565 19.38 30.64 -15.70
C SER A 565 17.99 30.23 -15.20
N SER A 566 17.26 29.42 -15.98
CA SER A 566 15.99 28.84 -15.51
C SER A 566 16.16 27.97 -14.26
N GLU A 567 17.27 27.25 -14.15
CA GLU A 567 17.57 26.40 -12.99
C GLU A 567 17.82 27.25 -11.73
N ASP A 568 18.57 28.34 -11.86
CA ASP A 568 18.81 29.27 -10.76
C ASP A 568 17.55 30.04 -10.36
N LEU A 569 16.70 30.40 -11.33
CA LEU A 569 15.40 31.02 -11.04
C LEU A 569 14.52 30.07 -10.20
N ILE A 570 14.46 28.78 -10.54
CA ILE A 570 13.71 27.80 -9.76
C ILE A 570 14.27 27.69 -8.34
N LYS A 571 15.60 27.65 -8.16
CA LYS A 571 16.22 27.66 -6.83
C LYS A 571 15.84 28.92 -6.04
N LEU A 572 15.80 30.08 -6.68
CA LEU A 572 15.39 31.34 -6.04
C LEU A 572 13.91 31.30 -5.62
N ILE A 573 13.03 30.75 -6.47
CA ILE A 573 11.60 30.56 -6.15
C ILE A 573 11.43 29.64 -4.94
N LEU A 574 12.11 28.49 -4.92
CA LEU A 574 12.03 27.53 -3.79
C LEU A 574 12.57 28.12 -2.47
N LYS A 575 13.48 29.11 -2.57
CA LYS A 575 14.01 29.86 -1.43
C LYS A 575 13.18 31.11 -1.11
N ALA A 576 12.09 31.41 -1.82
CA ALA A 576 11.35 32.65 -1.60
C ALA A 576 10.83 32.75 -0.16
N ASP A 577 10.84 33.97 0.39
CA ASP A 577 10.28 34.27 1.71
C ASP A 577 8.78 34.53 1.55
N VAL A 578 7.98 33.49 1.81
CA VAL A 578 6.52 33.47 1.60
C VAL A 578 5.80 32.71 2.71
N ASP A 579 4.48 32.81 2.75
CA ASP A 579 3.68 32.12 3.75
C ASP A 579 3.49 30.64 3.41
N LEU A 580 3.26 30.32 2.13
CA LEU A 580 3.01 28.95 1.66
C LEU A 580 3.91 28.57 0.48
N LEU A 581 4.58 27.42 0.59
CA LEU A 581 5.11 26.66 -0.53
C LEU A 581 4.15 25.49 -0.81
N TRP A 582 3.48 25.53 -1.97
CA TRP A 582 2.52 24.50 -2.38
C TRP A 582 3.14 23.50 -3.36
N MET A 583 3.23 22.23 -2.96
CA MET A 583 3.73 21.16 -3.81
C MET A 583 2.57 20.52 -4.58
N GLY A 584 2.30 21.00 -5.79
CA GLY A 584 1.22 20.50 -6.67
C GLY A 584 1.71 19.64 -7.85
N GLY A 585 3.03 19.48 -8.01
CA GLY A 585 3.68 18.67 -9.03
C GLY A 585 4.64 17.64 -8.40
N VAL A 586 4.88 16.55 -9.12
CA VAL A 586 5.73 15.43 -8.65
C VAL A 586 7.21 15.77 -8.87
N GLY A 587 8.06 15.44 -7.91
CA GLY A 587 9.52 15.55 -8.00
C GLY A 587 10.17 15.92 -6.68
N THR A 588 11.40 15.47 -6.46
CA THR A 588 12.16 15.73 -5.21
C THR A 588 12.96 17.02 -5.35
N TYR A 589 12.36 18.14 -4.91
CA TYR A 589 12.94 19.49 -5.02
C TYR A 589 13.75 19.92 -3.79
N VAL A 590 13.55 19.25 -2.66
CA VAL A 590 14.25 19.57 -1.41
C VAL A 590 14.82 18.31 -0.76
N LYS A 591 16.11 18.35 -0.45
CA LYS A 591 16.82 17.32 0.33
C LYS A 591 17.34 17.90 1.64
N ALA A 592 17.75 17.05 2.58
CA ALA A 592 18.45 17.50 3.76
C ALA A 592 19.85 18.03 3.39
N SER A 593 20.41 18.86 4.26
CA SER A 593 21.73 19.45 4.06
C SER A 593 22.87 18.44 4.13
N ASP A 594 22.66 17.28 4.78
CA ASP A 594 23.58 16.15 4.87
C ASP A 594 23.37 15.10 3.76
N GLU A 595 22.33 15.23 2.92
CA GLU A 595 22.08 14.33 1.79
C GLU A 595 22.80 14.82 0.53
N THR A 596 23.24 13.88 -0.30
CA THR A 596 23.68 14.11 -1.67
C THR A 596 22.50 14.10 -2.65
N ASN A 597 22.72 14.59 -3.88
CA ASN A 597 21.69 14.48 -4.93
C ASN A 597 21.43 13.02 -5.33
N GLU A 598 22.45 12.17 -5.27
CA GLU A 598 22.33 10.74 -5.57
C GLU A 598 21.41 10.04 -4.55
N GLU A 599 21.58 10.33 -3.25
CA GLU A 599 20.73 9.81 -2.18
C GLU A 599 19.26 10.26 -2.29
N ALA A 600 19.00 11.45 -2.85
CA ALA A 600 17.64 11.96 -3.06
C ALA A 600 16.86 11.21 -4.17
N GLY A 601 17.55 10.46 -5.05
CA GLY A 601 16.93 9.51 -5.97
C GLY A 601 16.16 10.08 -7.18
N ASP A 602 16.24 11.39 -7.46
CA ASP A 602 15.53 12.04 -8.58
C ASP A 602 16.47 12.86 -9.48
N LYS A 603 17.12 12.18 -10.43
CA LYS A 603 18.11 12.82 -11.33
C LYS A 603 17.54 13.98 -12.14
N THR A 604 16.24 13.98 -12.44
CA THR A 604 15.60 15.02 -13.27
C THR A 604 15.63 16.38 -12.59
N ASN A 605 15.61 16.41 -11.24
CA ASN A 605 15.57 17.64 -10.46
C ASN A 605 16.91 17.99 -9.78
N ASP A 606 17.99 17.25 -10.03
CA ASP A 606 19.30 17.47 -9.40
C ASP A 606 19.81 18.91 -9.51
N ASN A 607 19.66 19.52 -10.68
CA ASN A 607 20.17 20.86 -10.96
C ASN A 607 19.36 21.97 -10.30
N VAL A 608 18.11 21.70 -9.88
CA VAL A 608 17.22 22.69 -9.26
C VAL A 608 16.99 22.45 -7.77
N ARG A 609 17.44 21.29 -7.26
CA ARG A 609 17.25 20.88 -5.86
C ARG A 609 17.95 21.83 -4.90
N ILE A 610 17.28 22.11 -3.78
CA ILE A 610 17.82 22.92 -2.68
C ILE A 610 17.87 22.12 -1.38
N ASN A 611 18.58 22.65 -0.38
CA ASN A 611 18.58 22.07 0.96
C ASN A 611 17.40 22.58 1.78
N ALA A 612 16.90 21.75 2.70
CA ALA A 612 15.78 22.09 3.59
C ALA A 612 16.03 23.36 4.42
N ASN A 613 17.26 23.57 4.89
CA ASN A 613 17.65 24.80 5.59
C ASN A 613 17.65 26.09 4.75
N GLN A 614 17.41 25.98 3.43
CA GLN A 614 17.27 27.13 2.53
C GLN A 614 15.81 27.48 2.24
N VAL A 615 14.86 26.62 2.61
CA VAL A 615 13.42 26.86 2.46
C VAL A 615 13.00 27.92 3.48
N ARG A 616 12.44 29.04 3.00
CA ARG A 616 11.99 30.16 3.84
C ARG A 616 10.48 30.28 3.98
N ALA A 617 9.72 29.43 3.28
CA ALA A 617 8.27 29.37 3.47
C ALA A 617 7.94 29.10 4.95
N LYS A 618 6.83 29.63 5.47
CA LYS A 618 6.36 29.31 6.83
C LYS A 618 5.69 27.95 6.91
N VAL A 619 4.88 27.64 5.89
CA VAL A 619 4.12 26.40 5.74
C VAL A 619 4.44 25.77 4.39
N VAL A 620 4.60 24.45 4.38
CA VAL A 620 4.66 23.63 3.16
C VAL A 620 3.43 22.73 3.15
N GLY A 621 2.66 22.78 2.06
CA GLY A 621 1.55 21.86 1.81
C GLY A 621 1.92 20.86 0.73
N GLU A 622 1.90 19.56 1.05
CA GLU A 622 2.31 18.49 0.12
C GLU A 622 1.10 17.81 -0.55
N GLY A 623 0.51 18.49 -1.54
CA GLY A 623 -0.57 17.92 -2.35
C GLY A 623 -0.12 16.83 -3.33
N ALA A 624 1.11 16.94 -3.85
CA ALA A 624 1.75 15.95 -4.72
C ALA A 624 2.69 15.03 -3.93
N ASN A 625 3.11 13.92 -4.55
CA ASN A 625 4.04 12.99 -3.90
C ASN A 625 5.49 13.43 -4.09
N LEU A 626 6.33 13.09 -3.11
CA LEU A 626 7.80 13.16 -3.13
C LEU A 626 8.39 14.56 -3.30
N GLY A 627 7.73 15.62 -2.83
CA GLY A 627 8.26 16.98 -2.88
C GLY A 627 9.59 17.15 -2.13
N PHE A 628 9.68 16.52 -0.97
CA PHE A 628 10.81 16.53 -0.05
C PHE A 628 11.30 15.09 0.20
N THR A 629 12.61 14.89 0.42
CA THR A 629 13.09 13.66 1.07
C THR A 629 12.58 13.59 2.52
N GLN A 630 12.52 12.41 3.12
CA GLN A 630 12.08 12.30 4.52
C GLN A 630 12.99 13.09 5.47
N LYS A 631 14.32 13.02 5.28
CA LYS A 631 15.26 13.82 6.09
C LYS A 631 15.06 15.32 5.89
N ALA A 632 14.76 15.78 4.67
CA ALA A 632 14.47 17.18 4.41
C ALA A 632 13.24 17.69 5.18
N ARG A 633 12.17 16.88 5.25
CA ARG A 633 10.98 17.22 6.04
C ARG A 633 11.34 17.40 7.51
N ILE A 634 12.16 16.48 8.05
CA ILE A 634 12.61 16.54 9.45
C ILE A 634 13.47 17.77 9.69
N GLU A 635 14.47 18.04 8.85
CA GLU A 635 15.34 19.22 8.98
C GLU A 635 14.53 20.53 8.92
N TYR A 636 13.63 20.66 7.95
CA TYR A 636 12.76 21.84 7.82
C TYR A 636 11.83 22.00 9.04
N ALA A 637 11.27 20.91 9.56
CA ALA A 637 10.45 20.93 10.78
C ALA A 637 11.26 21.31 12.04
N LEU A 638 12.50 20.82 12.18
CA LEU A 638 13.41 21.20 13.27
C LEU A 638 13.76 22.70 13.22
N LEU A 639 13.77 23.30 12.03
CA LEU A 639 13.91 24.73 11.82
C LEU A 639 12.60 25.52 12.00
N LYS A 640 11.59 24.89 12.62
CA LYS A 640 10.25 25.44 12.91
C LYS A 640 9.35 25.64 11.70
N GLY A 641 9.75 25.14 10.53
CA GLY A 641 8.87 25.04 9.36
C GLY A 641 7.68 24.11 9.64
N LYS A 642 6.51 24.43 9.09
CA LYS A 642 5.30 23.60 9.26
C LYS A 642 5.10 22.71 8.04
N ILE A 643 5.27 21.40 8.23
CA ILE A 643 5.16 20.39 7.17
C ILE A 643 4.70 19.04 7.78
N ASN A 644 3.90 18.27 7.04
CA ASN A 644 3.65 16.85 7.33
C ASN A 644 4.31 16.00 6.23
N THR A 645 4.06 14.69 6.21
CA THR A 645 4.39 13.89 5.02
C THR A 645 3.29 14.01 3.96
N ASP A 646 3.68 14.02 2.68
CA ASP A 646 2.79 13.86 1.52
C ASP A 646 1.73 12.76 1.68
N SER A 647 2.11 11.59 2.21
CA SER A 647 1.20 10.45 2.41
C SER A 647 0.06 10.74 3.40
N LEU A 648 0.24 11.72 4.30
CA LEU A 648 -0.80 12.21 5.19
C LEU A 648 -1.62 13.29 4.49
N ASP A 649 -0.97 14.31 3.94
CA ASP A 649 -1.61 15.47 3.33
C ASP A 649 -2.51 15.06 2.15
N ASN A 650 -2.02 14.23 1.24
CA ASN A 650 -2.71 13.85 0.01
C ASN A 650 -3.48 12.51 0.08
N SER A 651 -3.68 11.98 1.30
CA SER A 651 -4.39 10.70 1.54
C SER A 651 -5.85 10.68 1.07
N ALA A 652 -6.49 11.85 0.95
CA ALA A 652 -7.89 12.00 0.54
C ALA A 652 -8.21 11.33 -0.81
N GLY A 653 -7.26 11.36 -1.75
CA GLY A 653 -7.43 10.70 -3.05
C GLY A 653 -7.62 9.18 -2.87
N VAL A 654 -6.78 8.53 -2.07
CA VAL A 654 -6.86 7.07 -1.87
C VAL A 654 -8.10 6.66 -1.09
N ASP A 655 -8.52 7.50 -0.15
CA ASP A 655 -9.70 7.29 0.68
C ASP A 655 -11.01 7.42 -0.13
N LEU A 656 -11.17 8.48 -0.93
CA LEU A 656 -12.30 8.61 -1.86
C LEU A 656 -12.45 7.37 -2.75
N SER A 657 -11.30 6.92 -3.22
CA SER A 657 -11.15 5.73 -4.03
C SER A 657 -11.59 4.45 -3.30
N ASP A 658 -11.32 4.31 -2.01
CA ASP A 658 -11.74 3.17 -1.18
C ASP A 658 -13.25 3.18 -0.94
N GLN A 659 -13.79 4.36 -0.61
CA GLN A 659 -15.22 4.60 -0.46
C GLN A 659 -15.98 4.24 -1.76
N GLU A 660 -15.44 4.62 -2.93
CA GLU A 660 -16.02 4.26 -4.23
C GLU A 660 -16.14 2.74 -4.40
N VAL A 661 -15.04 2.00 -4.18
CA VAL A 661 -15.02 0.54 -4.39
C VAL A 661 -16.01 -0.15 -3.44
N ASN A 662 -16.01 0.20 -2.16
CA ASN A 662 -16.92 -0.41 -1.19
C ASN A 662 -18.39 -0.04 -1.43
N LEU A 663 -18.69 1.19 -1.88
CA LEU A 663 -20.03 1.56 -2.31
C LEU A 663 -20.45 0.80 -3.56
N LYS A 664 -19.57 0.62 -4.55
CA LYS A 664 -19.87 -0.17 -5.74
C LYS A 664 -20.13 -1.63 -5.42
N ILE A 665 -19.36 -2.24 -4.51
CA ILE A 665 -19.61 -3.61 -4.04
C ILE A 665 -21.01 -3.70 -3.39
N LEU A 666 -21.36 -2.78 -2.49
CA LEU A 666 -22.68 -2.71 -1.88
C LEU A 666 -23.79 -2.55 -2.93
N LEU A 667 -23.63 -1.61 -3.86
CA LEU A 667 -24.66 -1.31 -4.85
C LEU A 667 -24.80 -2.43 -5.90
N ASN A 668 -23.71 -3.11 -6.26
CA ASN A 668 -23.77 -4.28 -7.13
C ASN A 668 -24.56 -5.42 -6.46
N ASP A 669 -24.41 -5.63 -5.15
CA ASP A 669 -25.23 -6.58 -4.38
C ASP A 669 -26.71 -6.18 -4.36
N LEU A 670 -27.01 -4.89 -4.19
CA LEU A 670 -28.39 -4.38 -4.25
C LEU A 670 -29.03 -4.59 -5.64
N MET A 671 -28.24 -4.47 -6.70
CA MET A 671 -28.71 -4.71 -8.08
C MET A 671 -28.95 -6.19 -8.33
N GLU A 672 -28.04 -7.06 -7.89
CA GLU A 672 -28.20 -8.52 -8.00
C GLU A 672 -29.41 -9.05 -7.21
N SER A 673 -29.65 -8.46 -6.04
CA SER A 673 -30.83 -8.77 -5.20
C SER A 673 -32.12 -8.08 -5.66
N LYS A 674 -32.07 -7.31 -6.76
CA LYS A 674 -33.21 -6.57 -7.34
C LYS A 674 -33.83 -5.53 -6.40
N VAL A 675 -33.07 -5.04 -5.42
CA VAL A 675 -33.45 -3.92 -4.56
C VAL A 675 -33.34 -2.60 -5.34
N ILE A 676 -32.33 -2.50 -6.21
CA ILE A 676 -32.23 -1.46 -7.24
C ILE A 676 -32.41 -2.09 -8.62
N LYS A 677 -32.97 -1.32 -9.55
CA LYS A 677 -33.48 -1.83 -10.82
C LYS A 677 -32.38 -2.14 -11.82
N ASP A 678 -31.47 -1.19 -12.04
CA ASP A 678 -30.50 -1.23 -13.13
C ASP A 678 -29.24 -0.39 -12.83
N LEU A 679 -28.29 -0.44 -13.77
CA LEU A 679 -27.01 0.26 -13.69
C LEU A 679 -27.18 1.79 -13.63
N ASP A 680 -28.21 2.34 -14.27
CA ASP A 680 -28.47 3.78 -14.29
C ASP A 680 -28.93 4.26 -12.91
N GLU A 681 -29.84 3.53 -12.27
CA GLU A 681 -30.25 3.80 -10.89
C GLU A 681 -29.06 3.68 -9.92
N ARG A 682 -28.23 2.64 -10.08
CA ARG A 682 -27.01 2.47 -9.28
C ARG A 682 -26.09 3.69 -9.37
N ASN A 683 -25.82 4.15 -10.58
CA ASN A 683 -24.93 5.29 -10.83
C ASN A 683 -25.53 6.61 -10.32
N ALA A 684 -26.85 6.77 -10.40
CA ALA A 684 -27.56 7.92 -9.84
C ALA A 684 -27.44 7.96 -8.31
N ILE A 685 -27.55 6.80 -7.63
CA ILE A 685 -27.33 6.70 -6.17
C ILE A 685 -25.89 7.07 -5.83
N LEU A 686 -24.90 6.52 -6.53
CA LEU A 686 -23.49 6.83 -6.28
C LEU A 686 -23.23 8.35 -6.39
N LYS A 687 -23.73 9.00 -7.44
CA LYS A 687 -23.63 10.46 -7.62
C LYS A 687 -24.34 11.26 -6.52
N LYS A 688 -25.47 10.75 -6.01
CA LYS A 688 -26.20 11.38 -4.89
C LYS A 688 -25.41 11.33 -3.59
N LEU A 689 -24.62 10.27 -3.37
CA LEU A 689 -23.80 10.08 -2.16
C LEU A 689 -22.51 10.93 -2.15
N THR A 690 -22.09 11.50 -3.29
CA THR A 690 -20.83 12.23 -3.44
C THR A 690 -20.57 13.27 -2.33
N PRO A 691 -21.50 14.16 -1.94
CA PRO A 691 -21.23 15.17 -0.91
C PRO A 691 -20.92 14.56 0.46
N GLU A 692 -21.64 13.51 0.86
CA GLU A 692 -21.41 12.80 2.12
C GLU A 692 -20.05 12.07 2.08
N VAL A 693 -19.69 11.47 0.96
CA VAL A 693 -18.38 10.81 0.80
C VAL A 693 -17.25 11.82 0.88
N ILE A 694 -17.35 12.97 0.20
CA ILE A 694 -16.34 14.03 0.28
C ILE A 694 -16.14 14.49 1.72
N GLN A 695 -17.22 14.79 2.44
CA GLN A 695 -17.10 15.26 3.82
C GLN A 695 -16.39 14.24 4.71
N ARG A 696 -16.73 12.95 4.59
CA ARG A 696 -16.10 11.88 5.38
C ARG A 696 -14.61 11.74 5.10
N VAL A 697 -14.22 11.79 3.83
CA VAL A 697 -12.80 11.76 3.42
C VAL A 697 -12.04 12.95 4.03
N LEU A 698 -12.63 14.15 3.99
CA LEU A 698 -12.01 15.34 4.61
C LEU A 698 -11.94 15.24 6.13
N ASP A 699 -12.95 14.67 6.79
CA ASP A 699 -12.94 14.40 8.23
C ASP A 699 -11.81 13.42 8.59
N HIS A 700 -11.56 12.40 7.78
CA HIS A 700 -10.43 11.50 7.97
C HIS A 700 -9.08 12.23 7.87
N ASN A 701 -8.87 13.08 6.86
CA ASN A 701 -7.67 13.92 6.75
C ASN A 701 -7.51 14.83 7.98
N TYR A 702 -8.58 15.48 8.39
CA TYR A 702 -8.61 16.38 9.55
C TYR A 702 -8.18 15.65 10.84
N MET A 703 -8.76 14.47 11.09
CA MET A 703 -8.50 13.68 12.30
C MET A 703 -7.08 13.12 12.35
N GLN A 704 -6.51 12.75 11.20
CA GLN A 704 -5.13 12.29 11.12
C GLN A 704 -4.13 13.41 11.39
N SER A 705 -4.32 14.55 10.74
CA SER A 705 -3.50 15.74 10.97
C SER A 705 -3.61 16.22 12.42
N LEU A 706 -4.80 16.12 13.03
CA LEU A 706 -4.99 16.41 14.45
C LEU A 706 -4.16 15.47 15.33
N ALA A 707 -4.24 14.15 15.09
CA ALA A 707 -3.52 13.16 15.88
C ALA A 707 -2.02 13.47 15.92
N VAL A 708 -1.43 13.81 14.77
CA VAL A 708 -0.03 14.21 14.64
C VAL A 708 0.29 15.49 15.43
N SER A 709 -0.57 16.52 15.37
CA SER A 709 -0.37 17.75 16.16
C SER A 709 -0.47 17.51 17.67
N LEU A 710 -1.38 16.66 18.12
CA LEU A 710 -1.49 16.31 19.54
C LEU A 710 -0.26 15.51 20.00
N ASP A 711 0.22 14.60 19.16
CA ASP A 711 1.41 13.80 19.46
C ASP A 711 2.70 14.62 19.42
N GLU A 712 2.78 15.70 18.64
CA GLU A 712 3.89 16.66 18.70
C GLU A 712 4.03 17.20 20.13
N ILE A 713 2.91 17.56 20.77
CA ILE A 713 2.86 18.02 22.17
C ILE A 713 3.17 16.88 23.16
N ARG A 714 2.54 15.71 22.98
CA ARG A 714 2.75 14.55 23.89
C ARG A 714 4.19 14.06 23.86
N SER A 715 4.85 14.10 22.70
CA SER A 715 6.22 13.64 22.53
C SER A 715 7.26 14.48 23.28
N ILE A 716 6.93 15.73 23.61
CA ILE A 716 7.75 16.56 24.50
C ILE A 716 7.58 16.10 25.96
N LYS A 717 6.36 15.73 26.36
CA LYS A 717 6.03 15.32 27.74
C LYS A 717 6.49 13.90 28.06
N GLU A 718 6.36 12.97 27.12
CA GLU A 718 6.64 11.53 27.32
C GLU A 718 7.50 10.93 26.18
N PRO A 719 8.68 11.50 25.87
CA PRO A 719 9.48 11.14 24.69
C PRO A 719 9.83 9.66 24.60
N GLU A 720 10.05 9.00 25.74
CA GLU A 720 10.50 7.61 25.75
C GLU A 720 9.41 6.65 25.28
N ILE A 721 8.10 6.98 25.41
CA ILE A 721 7.04 6.12 24.83
C ILE A 721 7.16 6.06 23.30
N PHE A 722 7.48 7.20 22.68
CA PHE A 722 7.66 7.29 21.24
C PHE A 722 8.95 6.61 20.78
N TYR A 723 10.01 6.68 21.60
CA TYR A 723 11.24 5.91 21.37
C TYR A 723 10.98 4.40 21.42
N GLU A 724 10.28 3.91 22.45
CA GLU A 724 9.90 2.50 22.55
C GLU A 724 9.01 2.04 21.38
N LEU A 725 8.12 2.90 20.89
CA LEU A 725 7.31 2.61 19.70
C LEU A 725 8.19 2.40 18.45
N VAL A 726 9.22 3.21 18.26
CA VAL A 726 10.18 3.06 17.15
C VAL A 726 10.95 1.75 17.27
N GLU A 727 11.45 1.42 18.46
CA GLU A 727 12.15 0.16 18.70
C GLU A 727 11.23 -1.05 18.50
N PHE A 728 9.97 -0.95 18.94
CA PHE A 728 8.94 -1.94 18.68
C PHE A 728 8.73 -2.17 17.18
N PHE A 729 8.64 -1.10 16.37
CA PHE A 729 8.51 -1.22 14.92
C PHE A 729 9.72 -1.91 14.27
N LYS A 730 10.95 -1.63 14.75
CA LYS A 730 12.18 -2.30 14.29
C LYS A 730 12.14 -3.78 14.62
N GLN A 731 11.78 -4.15 15.85
CA GLN A 731 11.64 -5.55 16.28
C GLN A 731 10.59 -6.29 15.44
N LYS A 732 9.49 -5.63 15.08
CA LYS A 732 8.45 -6.17 14.20
C LYS A 732 8.79 -6.10 12.70
N LYS A 733 9.95 -5.55 12.33
CA LYS A 733 10.42 -5.38 10.93
C LYS A 733 9.40 -4.66 10.05
N LEU A 734 8.72 -3.66 10.59
CA LEU A 734 7.71 -2.88 9.84
C LEU A 734 8.34 -1.89 8.86
N PHE A 735 9.60 -1.49 9.09
CA PHE A 735 10.35 -0.58 8.22
C PHE A 735 11.86 -0.84 8.27
N SER A 736 12.60 -0.24 7.33
CA SER A 736 14.07 -0.19 7.33
C SER A 736 14.57 1.20 7.73
N GLU A 737 15.60 1.29 8.57
CA GLU A 737 16.21 2.57 8.95
C GLU A 737 16.83 3.34 7.77
N SER A 738 17.14 2.65 6.66
CA SER A 738 17.56 3.28 5.42
C SER A 738 16.44 4.06 4.72
N GLU A 739 15.18 3.75 5.02
CA GLU A 739 14.00 4.35 4.39
C GLU A 739 13.36 5.44 5.28
N TYR A 740 13.24 5.18 6.58
CA TYR A 740 12.66 6.11 7.55
C TYR A 740 13.62 6.35 8.70
N TYR A 741 14.00 7.61 8.87
CA TYR A 741 14.93 8.05 9.91
C TYR A 741 14.17 8.46 11.18
N PHE A 742 14.65 7.98 12.33
CA PHE A 742 14.21 8.41 13.66
C PHE A 742 15.44 8.73 14.52
N PRO A 743 15.36 9.70 15.45
CA PRO A 743 16.46 10.06 16.31
C PRO A 743 16.82 8.89 17.21
N ASN A 744 18.12 8.66 17.40
CA ASN A 744 18.58 7.82 18.48
C ASN A 744 18.35 8.52 19.84
N LYS A 745 18.58 7.79 20.92
CA LYS A 745 18.33 8.25 22.29
C LYS A 745 19.08 9.54 22.67
N LEU A 746 20.35 9.68 22.23
CA LEU A 746 21.15 10.87 22.50
C LEU A 746 20.63 12.09 21.75
N THR A 747 20.30 11.91 20.47
CA THR A 747 19.70 12.96 19.64
C THR A 747 18.34 13.38 20.20
N LEU A 748 17.50 12.44 20.61
CA LEU A 748 16.19 12.74 21.21
C LEU A 748 16.35 13.52 22.52
N ALA A 749 17.24 13.08 23.42
CA ALA A 749 17.50 13.79 24.67
C ALA A 749 17.93 15.25 24.45
N ALA A 750 18.86 15.48 23.51
CA ALA A 750 19.30 16.83 23.16
C ALA A 750 18.17 17.72 22.57
N ARG A 751 17.26 17.11 21.79
CA ARG A 751 16.06 17.81 21.30
C ARG A 751 15.14 18.19 22.46
N ILE A 752 14.90 17.27 23.40
CA ILE A 752 14.03 17.49 24.57
C ILE A 752 14.60 18.59 25.49
N ASP A 753 15.91 18.60 25.72
CA ASP A 753 16.58 19.68 26.46
C ASP A 753 16.40 21.06 25.78
N SER A 754 16.13 21.07 24.48
CA SER A 754 15.80 22.27 23.69
C SER A 754 14.29 22.51 23.54
N GLY A 755 13.44 21.75 24.23
CA GLY A 755 11.97 21.85 24.17
C GLY A 755 11.33 21.26 22.91
N ILE A 756 12.05 20.42 22.16
CA ILE A 756 11.61 19.81 20.90
C ILE A 756 11.47 18.30 21.10
N GLY A 757 10.29 17.76 20.77
CA GLY A 757 10.03 16.32 20.78
C GLY A 757 10.32 15.68 19.41
N TYR A 758 9.42 14.80 19.00
CA TYR A 758 9.39 14.28 17.63
C TYR A 758 8.68 15.29 16.71
N THR A 759 9.19 15.40 15.49
CA THR A 759 8.63 16.28 14.46
C THR A 759 7.38 15.66 13.83
N LYS A 760 6.49 16.49 13.28
CA LYS A 760 5.29 16.00 12.57
C LYS A 760 5.58 15.00 11.44
N PRO A 761 6.64 15.15 10.62
CA PRO A 761 7.01 14.13 9.65
C PRO A 761 7.38 12.78 10.26
N GLU A 762 8.08 12.76 11.41
CA GLU A 762 8.39 11.51 12.13
C GLU A 762 7.09 10.88 12.67
N LEU A 763 6.22 11.68 13.29
CA LEU A 763 4.96 11.23 13.86
C LEU A 763 3.94 10.73 12.82
N SER A 764 3.92 11.34 11.63
CA SER A 764 3.07 10.90 10.51
C SER A 764 3.41 9.47 10.04
N ILE A 765 4.72 9.14 10.04
CA ILE A 765 5.20 7.80 9.72
C ILE A 765 4.87 6.82 10.85
N MET A 766 5.05 7.22 12.12
CA MET A 766 4.66 6.38 13.26
C MET A 766 3.16 6.06 13.24
N LEU A 767 2.32 7.05 12.93
CA LEU A 767 0.88 6.89 12.81
C LEU A 767 0.52 5.81 11.79
N SER A 768 1.16 5.85 10.62
CA SER A 768 0.91 4.90 9.54
C SER A 768 1.32 3.48 9.92
N PHE A 769 2.52 3.28 10.49
CA PHE A 769 2.98 1.96 10.91
C PHE A 769 2.18 1.37 12.06
N LEU A 770 1.75 2.19 13.02
CA LEU A 770 0.88 1.72 14.10
C LEU A 770 -0.46 1.25 13.54
N LYS A 771 -1.09 2.00 12.61
CA LYS A 771 -2.35 1.58 11.98
C LYS A 771 -2.20 0.27 11.23
N ILE A 772 -1.15 0.12 10.43
CA ILE A 772 -0.87 -1.13 9.71
C ILE A 772 -0.75 -2.30 10.69
N PHE A 773 0.00 -2.10 11.79
CA PHE A 773 0.17 -3.12 12.82
C PHE A 773 -1.17 -3.47 13.48
N ILE A 774 -1.93 -2.49 13.96
CA ILE A 774 -3.20 -2.71 14.68
C ILE A 774 -4.24 -3.37 13.77
N TYR A 775 -4.44 -2.86 12.55
CA TYR A 775 -5.33 -3.45 11.56
C TYR A 775 -5.02 -4.93 11.31
N THR A 776 -3.73 -5.25 11.12
CA THR A 776 -3.27 -6.62 10.92
C THR A 776 -3.57 -7.53 12.11
N ASN A 777 -3.45 -7.03 13.35
CA ASN A 777 -3.75 -7.81 14.55
C ASN A 777 -5.26 -8.04 14.71
N ILE A 778 -6.11 -7.03 14.47
CA ILE A 778 -7.57 -7.20 14.50
C ILE A 778 -8.02 -8.23 13.44
N LEU A 779 -7.46 -8.20 12.24
CA LEU A 779 -7.81 -9.16 11.20
C LEU A 779 -7.40 -10.60 11.53
N LYS A 780 -6.25 -10.79 12.18
CA LYS A 780 -5.75 -12.12 12.59
C LYS A 780 -6.51 -12.70 13.78
N GLU A 781 -7.07 -11.85 14.64
CA GLU A 781 -7.92 -12.29 15.76
C GLU A 781 -9.18 -12.98 15.22
N THR A 782 -9.33 -14.26 15.56
CA THR A 782 -10.50 -15.07 15.17
C THR A 782 -11.74 -14.72 16.00
N ASN A 783 -11.53 -14.34 17.27
CA ASN A 783 -12.58 -14.05 18.25
C ASN A 783 -12.70 -12.54 18.55
N PHE A 784 -12.40 -11.68 17.58
CA PHE A 784 -12.72 -10.26 17.73
C PHE A 784 -14.24 -10.06 17.83
N ASP A 785 -14.67 -9.04 18.56
CA ASP A 785 -16.08 -8.83 18.88
C ASP A 785 -16.90 -8.56 17.60
N LYS A 786 -17.82 -9.47 17.28
CA LYS A 786 -18.68 -9.40 16.10
C LYS A 786 -19.61 -8.18 16.14
N TYR A 787 -20.12 -7.81 17.31
CA TYR A 787 -20.98 -6.65 17.48
C TYR A 787 -20.22 -5.36 17.16
N LEU A 788 -18.96 -5.24 17.59
CA LEU A 788 -18.13 -4.09 17.24
C LEU A 788 -17.86 -4.02 15.73
N ILE A 789 -17.50 -5.15 15.10
CA ILE A 789 -17.31 -5.17 13.64
C ILE A 789 -18.58 -4.74 12.90
N ASP A 790 -19.75 -5.27 13.29
CA ASP A 790 -21.02 -4.92 12.66
C ASP A 790 -21.37 -3.43 12.86
N LYS A 791 -21.17 -2.89 14.07
CA LYS A 791 -21.40 -1.46 14.39
C LYS A 791 -20.52 -0.55 13.52
N TYR A 792 -19.21 -0.81 13.49
CA TYR A 792 -18.27 0.09 12.81
C TYR A 792 -18.24 -0.10 11.30
N ALA A 793 -18.60 -1.28 10.78
CA ALA A 793 -18.84 -1.46 9.36
C ALA A 793 -20.04 -0.61 8.86
N LEU A 794 -21.10 -0.46 9.67
CA LEU A 794 -22.21 0.43 9.34
C LEU A 794 -21.79 1.91 9.34
N LEU A 795 -20.97 2.31 10.31
CA LEU A 795 -20.48 3.70 10.42
C LEU A 795 -19.50 4.08 9.32
N TYR A 796 -18.93 3.12 8.59
CA TYR A 796 -18.09 3.37 7.42
C TYR A 796 -18.87 3.96 6.24
N PHE A 797 -20.11 3.55 6.03
CA PHE A 797 -20.92 4.01 4.89
C PHE A 797 -21.59 5.36 5.16
N PRO A 798 -21.91 6.15 4.12
CA PRO A 798 -22.63 7.42 4.24
C PRO A 798 -23.93 7.27 5.06
N PRO A 799 -24.29 8.24 5.94
CA PRO A 799 -25.54 8.28 6.70
C PRO A 799 -26.78 7.89 5.90
N SER A 800 -26.95 8.44 4.69
CA SER A 800 -28.12 8.12 3.86
C SER A 800 -28.12 6.68 3.34
N ALA A 801 -26.94 6.11 3.05
CA ALA A 801 -26.81 4.72 2.62
C ALA A 801 -27.02 3.74 3.79
N ARG A 802 -26.49 4.03 4.97
CA ARG A 802 -26.61 3.14 6.14
C ARG A 802 -28.03 3.03 6.69
N GLU A 803 -28.83 4.09 6.57
CA GLU A 803 -30.22 4.11 7.04
C GLU A 803 -31.10 3.19 6.18
N VAL A 804 -30.88 3.19 4.86
CA VAL A 804 -31.69 2.45 3.90
C VAL A 804 -31.17 1.02 3.70
N TYR A 805 -29.85 0.82 3.63
CA TYR A 805 -29.23 -0.44 3.20
C TYR A 805 -28.53 -1.22 4.32
N LYS A 806 -28.95 -0.99 5.58
CA LYS A 806 -28.35 -1.61 6.78
C LYS A 806 -28.16 -3.12 6.65
N GLU A 807 -29.18 -3.85 6.20
CA GLU A 807 -29.15 -5.31 6.10
C GLU A 807 -28.14 -5.81 5.04
N HIS A 808 -27.96 -5.06 3.95
CA HIS A 808 -26.99 -5.38 2.91
C HIS A 808 -25.56 -5.08 3.35
N ILE A 809 -25.36 -3.96 4.05
CA ILE A 809 -24.05 -3.62 4.64
C ILE A 809 -23.60 -4.72 5.63
N GLN A 810 -24.51 -5.28 6.43
CA GLN A 810 -24.20 -6.39 7.35
C GLN A 810 -23.78 -7.69 6.65
N LYS A 811 -24.09 -7.83 5.36
CA LYS A 811 -23.73 -8.95 4.47
C LYS A 811 -22.60 -8.58 3.49
N HIS A 812 -21.99 -7.41 3.63
CA HIS A 812 -20.91 -6.96 2.76
C HIS A 812 -19.72 -7.92 2.84
N LEU A 813 -19.16 -8.30 1.69
CA LEU A 813 -18.09 -9.32 1.62
C LEU A 813 -16.80 -8.90 2.34
N LEU A 814 -16.55 -7.59 2.44
CA LEU A 814 -15.42 -7.00 3.17
C LEU A 814 -15.78 -6.44 4.55
N LYS A 815 -16.90 -6.88 5.15
CA LYS A 815 -17.37 -6.30 6.42
C LYS A 815 -16.31 -6.34 7.52
N LYS A 816 -15.55 -7.44 7.63
CA LYS A 816 -14.52 -7.59 8.67
C LYS A 816 -13.42 -6.56 8.47
N GLU A 817 -12.94 -6.41 7.25
CA GLU A 817 -11.90 -5.47 6.86
C GLU A 817 -12.35 -4.02 7.05
N ILE A 818 -13.56 -3.67 6.58
CA ILE A 818 -14.17 -2.34 6.76
C ILE A 818 -14.28 -1.98 8.25
N GLY A 819 -14.88 -2.87 9.06
CA GLY A 819 -15.03 -2.63 10.50
C GLY A 819 -13.67 -2.50 11.20
N SER A 820 -12.69 -3.32 10.83
CA SER A 820 -11.33 -3.28 11.40
C SER A 820 -10.59 -1.99 11.06
N THR A 821 -10.69 -1.50 9.81
CA THR A 821 -10.11 -0.22 9.39
C THR A 821 -10.74 0.94 10.14
N TYR A 822 -12.07 0.97 10.25
CA TYR A 822 -12.75 2.04 10.98
C TYR A 822 -12.34 2.07 12.45
N ILE A 823 -12.32 0.91 13.12
CA ILE A 823 -11.86 0.80 14.52
C ILE A 823 -10.42 1.28 14.67
N THR A 824 -9.53 0.86 13.77
CA THR A 824 -8.12 1.24 13.79
C THR A 824 -7.97 2.75 13.68
N ASN A 825 -8.63 3.37 12.69
CA ASN A 825 -8.60 4.83 12.51
C ASN A 825 -9.21 5.56 13.72
N LEU A 826 -10.34 5.09 14.26
CA LEU A 826 -10.98 5.70 15.43
C LEU A 826 -10.03 5.73 16.62
N ILE A 827 -9.44 4.58 16.97
CA ILE A 827 -8.63 4.45 18.18
C ILE A 827 -7.29 5.16 18.03
N VAL A 828 -6.62 4.97 16.90
CA VAL A 828 -5.28 5.55 16.68
C VAL A 828 -5.37 7.08 16.51
N ASN A 829 -6.32 7.60 15.73
CA ASN A 829 -6.44 9.06 15.53
C ASN A 829 -6.89 9.80 16.80
N SER A 830 -7.58 9.11 17.72
CA SER A 830 -8.08 9.72 18.95
C SER A 830 -7.03 9.73 20.07
N ASN A 831 -6.38 8.59 20.32
CA ASN A 831 -5.44 8.45 21.44
C ASN A 831 -3.98 8.77 21.09
N GLY A 832 -3.66 8.92 19.80
CA GLY A 832 -2.28 9.07 19.34
C GLY A 832 -1.51 7.75 19.28
N VAL A 833 -0.25 7.82 18.88
CA VAL A 833 0.56 6.64 18.59
C VAL A 833 1.15 5.96 19.83
N GLY A 834 1.32 6.71 20.92
CA GLY A 834 1.93 6.18 22.14
C GLY A 834 0.98 5.35 23.02
N CYS A 835 -0.32 5.67 23.01
CA CYS A 835 -1.28 5.17 24.00
C CYS A 835 -1.39 3.64 24.01
N LEU A 836 -1.52 3.00 22.85
CA LEU A 836 -1.68 1.54 22.78
C LEU A 836 -0.45 0.78 23.26
N ILE A 837 0.76 1.26 22.91
CA ILE A 837 2.02 0.69 23.40
C ILE A 837 2.12 0.86 24.91
N LYS A 838 1.82 2.06 25.41
CA LYS A 838 1.87 2.37 26.84
C LYS A 838 0.90 1.48 27.64
N LEU A 839 -0.35 1.33 27.19
CA LEU A 839 -1.33 0.44 27.82
C LEU A 839 -0.88 -1.02 27.80
N ASN A 840 -0.25 -1.47 26.70
CA ASN A 840 0.32 -2.82 26.64
C ASN A 840 1.48 -2.99 27.63
N MET A 841 2.41 -2.03 27.71
CA MET A 841 3.52 -2.06 28.68
C MET A 841 3.04 -2.07 30.13
N LEU A 842 2.01 -1.26 30.44
CA LEU A 842 1.41 -1.16 31.77
C LEU A 842 0.73 -2.48 32.17
N THR A 843 -0.13 -3.00 31.30
CA THR A 843 -1.12 -4.03 31.66
C THR A 843 -0.76 -5.43 31.20
N ASN A 844 0.20 -5.55 30.27
CA ASN A 844 0.56 -6.77 29.53
C ASN A 844 -0.64 -7.41 28.80
N GLN A 845 -1.68 -6.62 28.50
CA GLN A 845 -2.88 -7.10 27.81
C GLN A 845 -2.69 -7.06 26.29
N PRO A 846 -3.30 -7.99 25.52
CA PRO A 846 -3.28 -7.94 24.07
C PRO A 846 -3.85 -6.63 23.51
N TYR A 847 -3.30 -6.16 22.39
CA TYR A 847 -3.76 -4.92 21.74
C TYR A 847 -5.25 -4.93 21.41
N THR A 848 -5.80 -6.09 21.04
CA THR A 848 -7.22 -6.25 20.73
C THR A 848 -8.10 -6.09 21.97
N SER A 849 -7.67 -6.56 23.14
CA SER A 849 -8.34 -6.32 24.43
C SER A 849 -8.29 -4.84 24.81
N ILE A 850 -7.13 -4.20 24.65
CA ILE A 850 -6.96 -2.75 24.89
C ILE A 850 -7.92 -1.94 24.00
N ILE A 851 -8.03 -2.28 22.72
CA ILE A 851 -8.91 -1.60 21.76
C ILE A 851 -10.37 -1.75 22.16
N LYS A 852 -10.82 -2.98 22.51
CA LYS A 852 -12.19 -3.22 22.98
C LYS A 852 -12.50 -2.39 24.23
N THR A 853 -11.56 -2.30 25.16
CA THR A 853 -11.68 -1.48 26.37
C THR A 853 -11.81 0.01 26.03
N LEU A 854 -10.96 0.55 25.16
CA LEU A 854 -11.05 1.96 24.76
C LEU A 854 -12.38 2.29 24.06
N ILE A 855 -12.85 1.41 23.17
CA ILE A 855 -14.16 1.56 22.52
C ILE A 855 -15.28 1.59 23.55
N PHE A 856 -15.26 0.66 24.51
CA PHE A 856 -16.25 0.61 25.58
C PHE A 856 -16.26 1.91 26.41
N ILE A 857 -15.08 2.43 26.77
CA ILE A 857 -14.95 3.68 27.52
C ILE A 857 -15.42 4.88 26.70
N TYR A 858 -15.16 4.92 25.39
CA TYR A 858 -15.66 5.98 24.51
C TYR A 858 -17.18 6.03 24.50
N ASP A 859 -17.81 4.86 24.43
CA ASP A 859 -19.26 4.69 24.46
C ASP A 859 -19.86 4.95 25.87
N LEU A 860 -19.08 4.78 26.93
CA LEU A 860 -19.50 4.98 28.32
C LEU A 860 -19.43 6.47 28.72
N LEU A 861 -18.32 7.14 28.43
CA LEU A 861 -18.05 8.53 28.81
C LEU A 861 -18.46 9.56 27.76
N ASP A 862 -19.11 9.12 26.68
CA ASP A 862 -19.52 9.96 25.55
C ASP A 862 -18.38 10.83 24.95
N VAL A 863 -17.18 10.25 24.89
CA VAL A 863 -15.92 10.94 24.53
C VAL A 863 -16.03 11.62 23.16
N GLN A 864 -16.71 10.98 22.22
CA GLN A 864 -16.78 11.46 20.83
C GLN A 864 -17.66 12.70 20.70
N ASN A 865 -18.81 12.75 21.37
CA ASN A 865 -19.68 13.93 21.32
C ASN A 865 -19.03 15.13 22.00
N ILE A 866 -18.43 14.94 23.18
CA ILE A 866 -17.73 16.01 23.90
C ILE A 866 -16.57 16.56 23.07
N ARG A 867 -15.82 15.69 22.40
CA ARG A 867 -14.76 16.11 21.48
C ARG A 867 -15.31 16.94 20.32
N ASN A 868 -16.42 16.52 19.70
CA ASN A 868 -17.06 17.26 18.62
C ASN A 868 -17.58 18.64 19.10
N GLU A 869 -18.13 18.71 20.32
CA GLU A 869 -18.51 19.97 20.95
C GLU A 869 -17.28 20.88 21.15
N ILE A 870 -16.13 20.36 21.60
CA ILE A 870 -14.87 21.11 21.71
C ILE A 870 -14.44 21.64 20.33
N PHE A 871 -14.50 20.83 19.27
CA PHE A 871 -14.14 21.26 17.93
C PHE A 871 -15.00 22.41 17.39
N SER A 872 -16.24 22.54 17.86
CA SER A 872 -17.10 23.69 17.49
C SER A 872 -16.55 25.04 17.97
N PHE A 873 -15.52 25.05 18.85
CA PHE A 873 -14.81 26.23 19.31
C PHE A 873 -13.52 26.53 18.52
N GLU A 874 -13.14 25.71 17.54
CA GLU A 874 -12.04 26.05 16.64
C GLU A 874 -12.28 27.41 15.97
N ASP A 875 -11.20 28.15 15.76
CA ASP A 875 -11.19 29.52 15.20
C ASP A 875 -11.93 30.59 16.03
N LYS A 876 -12.47 30.22 17.21
CA LYS A 876 -13.10 31.12 18.20
C LYS A 876 -12.22 31.36 19.43
N ILE A 877 -11.41 30.38 19.82
CA ILE A 877 -10.45 30.46 20.93
C ILE A 877 -9.06 30.04 20.46
N ASP A 878 -8.05 30.24 21.31
CA ASP A 878 -6.67 29.84 21.01
C ASP A 878 -6.56 28.31 20.84
N GLN A 879 -5.86 27.89 19.77
CA GLN A 879 -5.77 26.47 19.41
C GLN A 879 -5.05 25.63 20.48
N SER A 880 -4.14 26.22 21.25
CA SER A 880 -3.43 25.51 22.33
C SER A 880 -4.38 25.11 23.46
N VAL A 881 -5.42 25.89 23.73
CA VAL A 881 -6.45 25.55 24.74
C VAL A 881 -7.21 24.31 24.31
N ILE A 882 -7.60 24.25 23.03
CA ILE A 882 -8.30 23.10 22.44
C ILE A 882 -7.42 21.84 22.53
N TYR A 883 -6.17 21.93 22.09
CA TYR A 883 -5.24 20.80 22.12
C TYR A 883 -4.97 20.27 23.53
N ASN A 884 -4.68 21.16 24.48
CA ASN A 884 -4.42 20.76 25.86
C ASN A 884 -5.66 20.12 26.51
N THR A 885 -6.86 20.68 26.27
CA THR A 885 -8.12 20.12 26.77
C THR A 885 -8.35 18.71 26.25
N ILE A 886 -8.11 18.49 24.96
CA ILE A 886 -8.24 17.17 24.34
C ILE A 886 -7.20 16.18 24.88
N ILE A 887 -5.94 16.61 25.02
CA ILE A 887 -4.87 15.77 25.56
C ILE A 887 -5.20 15.32 26.99
N ASP A 888 -5.62 16.25 27.85
CA ASP A 888 -5.99 15.96 29.23
C ASP A 888 -7.18 14.99 29.32
N MET A 889 -8.21 15.20 28.49
CA MET A 889 -9.35 14.30 28.39
C MET A 889 -8.91 12.89 27.99
N PHE A 890 -8.04 12.74 27.00
CA PHE A 890 -7.53 11.42 26.60
C PHE A 890 -6.59 10.78 27.62
N TYR A 891 -5.84 11.56 28.40
CA TYR A 891 -5.09 11.03 29.54
C TYR A 891 -6.00 10.51 30.64
N ALA A 892 -7.14 11.17 30.90
CA ALA A 892 -8.14 10.63 31.82
C ALA A 892 -8.72 9.30 31.30
N VAL A 893 -9.02 9.21 29.99
CA VAL A 893 -9.47 7.97 29.36
C VAL A 893 -8.42 6.86 29.45
N GLU A 894 -7.13 7.19 29.22
CA GLU A 894 -6.03 6.23 29.33
C GLU A 894 -5.89 5.67 30.76
N LYS A 895 -6.00 6.52 31.78
CA LYS A 895 -5.98 6.08 33.19
C LYS A 895 -7.16 5.18 33.52
N PHE A 896 -8.36 5.57 33.09
CA PHE A 896 -9.57 4.75 33.23
C PHE A 896 -9.38 3.38 32.58
N ALA A 897 -8.86 3.34 31.35
CA ALA A 897 -8.55 2.10 30.63
C ALA A 897 -7.50 1.25 31.37
N THR A 898 -6.44 1.88 31.87
CA THR A 898 -5.39 1.20 32.64
C THR A 898 -5.96 0.52 33.87
N ASN A 899 -6.75 1.24 34.67
CA ASN A 899 -7.35 0.72 35.90
C ASN A 899 -8.39 -0.37 35.60
N GLN A 900 -9.20 -0.21 34.55
CA GLN A 900 -10.10 -1.27 34.11
C GLN A 900 -9.33 -2.55 33.75
N LEU A 901 -8.28 -2.44 32.93
CA LEU A 901 -7.48 -3.59 32.49
C LEU A 901 -6.74 -4.26 33.67
N TYR A 902 -6.28 -3.51 34.67
CA TYR A 902 -5.67 -4.10 35.87
C TYR A 902 -6.65 -4.91 36.72
N LEU A 903 -7.87 -4.41 36.89
CA LEU A 903 -8.86 -4.99 37.78
C LEU A 903 -9.65 -6.13 37.14
N PHE A 904 -9.96 -6.00 35.85
CA PHE A 904 -10.83 -6.89 35.13
C PHE A 904 -10.08 -7.76 34.09
N GLY A 905 -8.82 -7.43 33.77
CA GLY A 905 -8.02 -8.18 32.80
C GLY A 905 -8.64 -8.19 31.40
N ASP A 906 -8.60 -9.34 30.74
CA ASP A 906 -9.29 -9.60 29.46
C ASP A 906 -10.81 -9.69 29.60
N SER A 907 -11.32 -9.89 30.83
CA SER A 907 -12.75 -9.87 31.12
C SER A 907 -13.23 -8.43 31.25
N ILE A 908 -13.13 -7.67 30.15
CA ILE A 908 -13.71 -6.32 30.01
C ILE A 908 -15.09 -6.33 30.68
N ILE A 909 -15.47 -5.23 31.36
CA ILE A 909 -16.85 -5.13 31.83
C ILE A 909 -17.75 -5.23 30.60
N GLU A 910 -18.43 -6.37 30.45
CA GLU A 910 -19.19 -6.68 29.27
C GLU A 910 -20.26 -5.62 29.04
N TYR A 911 -20.57 -5.31 27.77
CA TYR A 911 -21.59 -4.34 27.40
C TYR A 911 -22.96 -4.61 28.07
N VAL A 912 -23.22 -5.84 28.50
CA VAL A 912 -24.42 -6.23 29.26
C VAL A 912 -24.57 -5.44 30.57
N TYR A 913 -23.47 -5.06 31.22
CA TYR A 913 -23.48 -4.26 32.45
C TYR A 913 -23.48 -2.75 32.19
N LYS A 914 -23.51 -2.29 30.92
CA LYS A 914 -23.39 -0.86 30.59
C LYS A 914 -24.42 0.00 31.33
N GLN A 915 -25.69 -0.41 31.38
CA GLN A 915 -26.75 0.36 32.05
C GLN A 915 -26.55 0.40 33.58
N GLU A 916 -26.09 -0.69 34.18
CA GLU A 916 -25.74 -0.73 35.60
C GLU A 916 -24.60 0.25 35.90
N ILE A 917 -23.54 0.22 35.10
CA ILE A 917 -22.37 1.10 35.25
C ILE A 917 -22.77 2.55 35.08
N LEU A 918 -23.60 2.87 34.07
CA LEU A 918 -24.13 4.22 33.88
C LEU A 918 -24.89 4.69 35.12
N GLY A 919 -25.70 3.84 35.73
CA GLY A 919 -26.37 4.16 37.00
C GLY A 919 -25.40 4.48 38.14
N TYR A 920 -24.36 3.67 38.33
CA TYR A 920 -23.31 3.96 39.32
C TYR A 920 -22.51 5.22 38.97
N MET A 921 -22.29 5.48 37.68
CA MET A 921 -21.51 6.60 37.20
C MET A 921 -22.26 7.92 37.37
N ASP A 922 -23.54 7.97 36.99
CA ASP A 922 -24.42 9.12 37.23
C ASP A 922 -24.48 9.43 38.74
N TYR A 923 -24.60 8.37 39.55
CA TYR A 923 -24.58 8.50 40.99
C TYR A 923 -23.24 9.03 41.52
N TYR A 924 -22.10 8.54 41.02
CA TYR A 924 -20.76 9.00 41.36
C TYR A 924 -20.54 10.47 40.97
N VAL A 925 -20.96 10.85 39.77
CA VAL A 925 -20.87 12.24 39.28
C VAL A 925 -21.67 13.17 40.19
N GLU A 926 -22.91 12.83 40.52
CA GLU A 926 -23.75 13.70 41.34
C GLU A 926 -23.27 13.78 42.80
N ASN A 927 -22.98 12.62 43.43
CA ASN A 927 -22.78 12.54 44.88
C ASN A 927 -21.31 12.57 45.31
N THR A 928 -20.36 12.30 44.41
CA THR A 928 -18.93 12.34 44.70
C THR A 928 -18.25 13.53 44.03
N ILE A 929 -18.55 13.77 42.74
CA ILE A 929 -17.93 14.87 42.00
C ILE A 929 -18.58 16.21 42.30
N LYS A 930 -19.89 16.36 42.10
CA LYS A 930 -20.59 17.65 42.22
C LYS A 930 -20.90 18.01 43.66
N GLU A 931 -21.47 17.10 44.44
CA GLU A 931 -21.89 17.37 45.82
C GLU A 931 -20.98 16.74 46.89
N GLY A 932 -20.00 15.94 46.46
CA GLY A 932 -19.14 15.18 47.35
C GLY A 932 -17.75 15.79 47.57
N VAL A 933 -16.77 14.91 47.76
CA VAL A 933 -15.41 15.30 48.14
C VAL A 933 -14.64 16.07 47.06
N PHE A 934 -15.02 15.92 45.79
CA PHE A 934 -14.37 16.64 44.70
C PHE A 934 -15.06 17.97 44.37
N LYS A 935 -16.19 18.30 45.04
CA LYS A 935 -17.01 19.49 44.76
C LYS A 935 -16.18 20.74 44.54
N SER A 936 -15.35 21.10 45.51
CA SER A 936 -14.55 22.33 45.44
C SER A 936 -13.57 22.33 44.25
N LYS A 937 -12.94 21.19 43.94
CA LYS A 937 -11.99 21.07 42.82
C LYS A 937 -12.72 21.06 41.48
N TYR A 938 -13.88 20.42 41.43
CA TYR A 938 -14.75 20.37 40.25
C TYR A 938 -15.32 21.76 39.91
N GLU A 939 -15.81 22.51 40.90
CA GLU A 939 -16.29 23.89 40.73
C GLU A 939 -15.16 24.82 40.24
N GLU A 940 -13.95 24.68 40.80
CA GLU A 940 -12.78 25.43 40.36
C GLU A 940 -12.41 25.12 38.91
N LYS A 941 -12.33 23.84 38.54
CA LYS A 941 -11.99 23.42 37.17
C LYS A 941 -13.07 23.84 36.17
N THR A 942 -14.33 23.74 36.54
CA THR A 942 -15.47 24.21 35.73
C THR A 942 -15.36 25.71 35.49
N LYS A 943 -15.03 26.50 36.53
CA LYS A 943 -14.82 27.95 36.43
C LYS A 943 -13.63 28.31 35.55
N GLU A 944 -12.55 27.54 35.60
CA GLU A 944 -11.39 27.68 34.71
C GLU A 944 -11.79 27.46 33.25
N LEU A 945 -12.46 26.35 32.94
CA LEU A 945 -12.86 25.97 31.59
C LEU A 945 -13.96 26.87 31.01
N SER A 946 -14.86 27.40 31.85
CA SER A 946 -15.92 28.34 31.46
C SER A 946 -15.40 29.67 30.94
N LYS A 947 -14.08 29.96 31.07
CA LYS A 947 -13.43 31.10 30.40
C LYS A 947 -13.34 30.92 28.89
N TYR A 948 -13.39 29.68 28.41
CA TYR A 948 -13.13 29.32 27.01
C TYR A 948 -14.32 28.59 26.36
N PHE A 949 -15.02 27.74 27.13
CA PHE A 949 -16.13 26.92 26.65
C PHE A 949 -17.47 27.36 27.24
N SER A 950 -18.58 26.86 26.69
CA SER A 950 -19.90 27.02 27.32
C SER A 950 -19.89 26.37 28.70
N LYS A 951 -20.71 26.89 29.62
CA LYS A 951 -20.82 26.34 30.98
C LYS A 951 -21.12 24.83 30.97
N GLU A 952 -22.06 24.41 30.13
CA GLU A 952 -22.44 23.00 29.98
C GLU A 952 -21.26 22.13 29.52
N LEU A 953 -20.51 22.59 28.50
CA LEU A 953 -19.35 21.84 28.01
C LEU A 953 -18.20 21.84 29.03
N ALA A 954 -17.98 22.95 29.73
CA ALA A 954 -16.99 23.05 30.80
C ALA A 954 -17.30 22.06 31.94
N GLU A 955 -18.56 21.92 32.35
CA GLU A 955 -19.01 20.94 33.34
C GLU A 955 -18.75 19.51 32.86
N LYS A 956 -19.12 19.17 31.62
CA LYS A 956 -18.84 17.84 31.02
C LYS A 956 -17.34 17.52 31.00
N ILE A 957 -16.50 18.46 30.56
CA ILE A 957 -15.05 18.28 30.49
C ILE A 957 -14.44 18.14 31.90
N ALA A 958 -14.88 18.96 32.86
CA ALA A 958 -14.37 18.93 34.22
C ALA A 958 -14.60 17.57 34.89
N GLN A 959 -15.69 16.86 34.57
CA GLN A 959 -15.97 15.52 35.10
C GLN A 959 -14.84 14.53 34.79
N PHE A 960 -14.26 14.55 33.58
CA PHE A 960 -13.20 13.63 33.18
C PHE A 960 -12.00 13.63 34.12
N TYR A 961 -11.66 14.79 34.69
CA TYR A 961 -10.51 14.93 35.59
C TYR A 961 -10.68 14.18 36.92
N PHE A 962 -11.91 13.77 37.27
CA PHE A 962 -12.24 13.11 38.54
C PHE A 962 -12.87 11.72 38.36
N MET A 963 -12.86 11.19 37.13
CA MET A 963 -13.44 9.89 36.79
C MET A 963 -12.53 8.68 37.08
N ASP A 964 -11.26 8.89 37.44
CA ASP A 964 -10.28 7.80 37.57
C ASP A 964 -10.66 6.81 38.68
N ASP A 965 -11.09 7.31 39.85
CA ASP A 965 -11.42 6.46 41.01
C ASP A 965 -12.75 5.70 40.85
N PHE A 966 -13.58 6.07 39.88
CA PHE A 966 -14.87 5.42 39.63
C PHE A 966 -14.72 3.91 39.40
N ILE A 967 -13.77 3.51 38.55
CA ILE A 967 -13.62 2.10 38.18
C ILE A 967 -13.13 1.24 39.34
N LEU A 968 -12.32 1.83 40.23
CA LEU A 968 -11.87 1.20 41.47
C LEU A 968 -13.07 0.98 42.41
N ALA A 969 -13.89 2.02 42.59
CA ALA A 969 -15.10 1.95 43.41
C ALA A 969 -16.11 0.93 42.88
N TYR A 970 -16.32 0.91 41.56
CA TYR A 970 -17.21 -0.06 40.93
C TYR A 970 -16.71 -1.50 41.12
N TYR A 971 -15.41 -1.75 40.89
CA TYR A 971 -14.82 -3.07 41.10
C TYR A 971 -14.97 -3.55 42.55
N ILE A 972 -14.65 -2.69 43.53
CA ILE A 972 -14.75 -3.05 44.96
C ILE A 972 -16.22 -3.30 45.36
N THR A 973 -17.14 -2.45 44.90
CA THR A 973 -18.58 -2.63 45.12
C THR A 973 -19.03 -4.00 44.64
N ARG A 974 -18.65 -4.39 43.42
CA ARG A 974 -18.94 -5.70 42.82
C ARG A 974 -18.28 -6.90 43.50
N LYS A 975 -17.20 -6.69 44.26
CA LYS A 975 -16.48 -7.76 44.97
C LYS A 975 -16.86 -7.89 46.44
N THR A 976 -17.47 -6.86 47.02
CA THR A 976 -17.80 -6.78 48.46
C THR A 976 -19.30 -6.72 48.72
N ASP A 977 -20.12 -6.45 47.70
CA ASP A 977 -21.56 -6.18 47.78
C ASP A 977 -21.92 -5.05 48.77
N LYS A 978 -20.96 -4.16 49.05
CA LYS A 978 -21.14 -2.99 49.94
C LYS A 978 -21.76 -1.82 49.18
N ASN A 979 -22.31 -0.87 49.93
CA ASN A 979 -22.86 0.34 49.35
C ASN A 979 -21.78 1.16 48.63
N PHE A 980 -22.04 1.58 47.40
CA PHE A 980 -21.07 2.27 46.55
C PHE A 980 -20.52 3.56 47.17
N ILE A 981 -21.33 4.35 47.90
CA ILE A 981 -20.84 5.55 48.62
C ILE A 981 -19.83 5.16 49.67
N GLN A 982 -20.15 4.14 50.46
CA GLN A 982 -19.29 3.65 51.54
C GLN A 982 -17.96 3.15 50.96
N VAL A 983 -17.99 2.53 49.78
CA VAL A 983 -16.80 2.13 49.04
C VAL A 983 -15.97 3.35 48.62
N VAL A 984 -16.57 4.33 47.95
CA VAL A 984 -15.88 5.56 47.51
C VAL A 984 -15.23 6.28 48.70
N GLN A 985 -15.99 6.53 49.76
CA GLN A 985 -15.48 7.16 50.99
C GLN A 985 -14.35 6.34 51.64
N THR A 986 -14.43 5.02 51.54
CA THR A 986 -13.37 4.15 52.07
C THR A 986 -12.11 4.25 51.22
N ILE A 987 -12.22 4.26 49.88
CA ILE A 987 -11.07 4.44 48.98
C ILE A 987 -10.38 5.78 49.26
N GLU A 988 -11.15 6.86 49.36
CA GLU A 988 -10.60 8.20 49.61
C GLU A 988 -9.90 8.29 50.95
N LYS A 989 -10.54 7.83 52.03
CA LYS A 989 -9.91 7.77 53.36
C LYS A 989 -8.68 6.87 53.35
N THR A 990 -8.73 5.76 52.62
CA THR A 990 -7.59 4.85 52.47
C THR A 990 -6.43 5.58 51.78
N ASN A 991 -6.70 6.31 50.70
CA ASN A 991 -5.71 7.12 49.99
C ASN A 991 -5.13 8.24 50.87
N GLU A 992 -5.97 8.97 51.59
CA GLU A 992 -5.55 10.04 52.51
C GLU A 992 -4.65 9.49 53.62
N VAL A 993 -5.06 8.40 54.26
CA VAL A 993 -4.39 7.81 55.42
C VAL A 993 -3.09 7.10 55.03
N PHE A 994 -3.08 6.32 53.94
CA PHE A 994 -1.88 5.59 53.51
C PHE A 994 -1.03 6.38 52.50
N GLY A 995 -1.50 7.54 52.04
CA GLY A 995 -0.78 8.43 51.13
C GLY A 995 -0.46 7.83 49.76
N PHE A 996 -1.33 6.99 49.20
CA PHE A 996 -1.09 6.33 47.90
C PHE A 996 -0.81 7.34 46.78
N GLN A 997 -1.58 8.43 46.72
CA GLN A 997 -1.37 9.49 45.74
C GLN A 997 0.02 10.13 45.87
N LYS A 998 0.48 10.39 47.11
CA LYS A 998 1.82 10.96 47.35
C LYS A 998 2.92 10.04 46.84
N VAL A 999 2.74 8.73 46.98
CA VAL A 999 3.69 7.74 46.47
C VAL A 999 3.66 7.69 44.94
N ILE A 1000 2.47 7.69 44.34
CA ILE A 1000 2.32 7.71 42.88
C ILE A 1000 2.93 8.99 42.29
N ASP A 1001 2.73 10.14 42.93
CA ASP A 1001 3.33 11.42 42.53
C ASP A 1001 4.86 11.37 42.63
N TYR A 1002 5.40 10.81 43.71
CA TYR A 1002 6.83 10.55 43.83
C TYR A 1002 7.35 9.68 42.68
N VAL A 1003 6.69 8.55 42.41
CA VAL A 1003 7.05 7.62 41.33
C VAL A 1003 7.02 8.30 39.97
N ASN A 1004 5.99 9.11 39.69
CA ASN A 1004 5.86 9.86 38.44
C ASN A 1004 6.91 10.97 38.28
N SER A 1005 7.42 11.52 39.38
CA SER A 1005 8.45 12.56 39.35
C SER A 1005 9.87 12.04 39.11
N ILE A 1006 10.08 10.72 39.14
CA ILE A 1006 11.39 10.11 38.86
C ILE A 1006 11.74 10.27 37.37
N ARG A 1007 12.95 10.79 37.12
CA ARG A 1007 13.49 10.90 35.76
C ARG A 1007 13.72 9.51 35.17
N ILE A 1008 13.20 9.29 33.96
CA ILE A 1008 13.33 8.03 33.23
C ILE A 1008 14.55 8.12 32.34
N VAL A 1009 15.54 7.26 32.58
CA VAL A 1009 16.77 7.24 31.78
C VAL A 1009 16.68 6.17 30.70
N ASN A 1010 15.97 5.06 30.93
CA ASN A 1010 15.84 3.96 29.98
C ASN A 1010 14.50 3.20 30.09
N GLU A 1011 14.32 2.20 29.22
CA GLU A 1011 13.14 1.34 29.16
C GLU A 1011 12.83 0.66 30.51
N TRP A 1012 13.87 0.19 31.20
CA TRP A 1012 13.75 -0.53 32.48
C TRP A 1012 13.26 0.39 33.60
N ASP A 1013 13.72 1.65 33.61
CA ASP A 1013 13.22 2.65 34.56
C ASP A 1013 11.73 2.88 34.36
N ARG A 1014 11.28 2.97 33.10
CA ARG A 1014 9.86 3.14 32.77
C ARG A 1014 9.03 1.91 33.15
N PHE A 1015 9.50 0.70 32.83
CA PHE A 1015 8.84 -0.53 33.27
C PHE A 1015 8.75 -0.63 34.79
N ALA A 1016 9.82 -0.26 35.51
CA ALA A 1016 9.83 -0.27 36.96
C ALA A 1016 8.86 0.78 37.54
N GLN A 1017 8.79 1.97 36.95
CA GLN A 1017 7.82 3.00 37.31
C GLN A 1017 6.38 2.49 37.16
N PHE A 1018 6.04 1.95 36.00
CA PHE A 1018 4.73 1.38 35.69
C PHE A 1018 4.34 0.23 36.62
N SER A 1019 5.30 -0.68 36.89
CA SER A 1019 5.13 -1.77 37.85
C SER A 1019 4.82 -1.27 39.26
N MET A 1020 5.53 -0.22 39.72
CA MET A 1020 5.30 0.36 41.04
C MET A 1020 3.95 1.05 41.16
N ILE A 1021 3.52 1.81 40.14
CA ILE A 1021 2.18 2.43 40.12
C ILE A 1021 1.12 1.34 40.24
N ARG A 1022 1.20 0.28 39.42
CA ARG A 1022 0.28 -0.85 39.48
C ARG A 1022 0.21 -1.48 40.87
N LYS A 1023 1.38 -1.75 41.46
CA LYS A 1023 1.52 -2.35 42.79
C LYS A 1023 0.76 -1.54 43.85
N TYR A 1024 0.97 -0.23 43.88
CA TYR A 1024 0.30 0.67 44.82
C TYR A 1024 -1.20 0.82 44.56
N THR A 1025 -1.64 0.89 43.30
CA THR A 1025 -3.07 0.89 42.97
C THR A 1025 -3.76 -0.39 43.46
N MET A 1026 -3.16 -1.56 43.23
CA MET A 1026 -3.71 -2.83 43.70
C MET A 1026 -3.68 -2.95 45.22
N ALA A 1027 -2.67 -2.39 45.89
CA ALA A 1027 -2.61 -2.33 47.34
C ALA A 1027 -3.75 -1.51 47.92
N MET A 1028 -4.01 -0.32 47.35
CA MET A 1028 -5.13 0.53 47.75
C MET A 1028 -6.45 -0.23 47.65
N VAL A 1029 -6.70 -0.91 46.52
CA VAL A 1029 -7.91 -1.71 46.31
C VAL A 1029 -8.06 -2.82 47.36
N LYS A 1030 -7.01 -3.60 47.61
CA LYS A 1030 -7.05 -4.69 48.60
C LYS A 1030 -7.28 -4.18 50.02
N ILE A 1031 -6.64 -3.07 50.40
CA ILE A 1031 -6.80 -2.48 51.74
C ILE A 1031 -8.21 -1.92 51.91
N SER A 1032 -8.75 -1.23 50.90
CA SER A 1032 -10.13 -0.75 50.95
C SER A 1032 -11.13 -1.90 51.07
N MET A 1033 -10.94 -3.01 50.34
CA MET A 1033 -11.76 -4.22 50.51
C MET A 1033 -11.65 -4.81 51.93
N LYS A 1034 -10.45 -4.82 52.51
CA LYS A 1034 -10.21 -5.29 53.88
C LYS A 1034 -10.94 -4.44 54.92
N ILE A 1035 -10.86 -3.10 54.79
CA ILE A 1035 -11.60 -2.16 55.67
C ILE A 1035 -13.11 -2.40 55.59
N LEU A 1036 -13.64 -2.58 54.39
CA LEU A 1036 -15.07 -2.79 54.14
C LEU A 1036 -15.59 -4.12 54.70
N ASN A 1037 -14.80 -5.18 54.58
CA ASN A 1037 -15.22 -6.54 54.94
C ASN A 1037 -14.90 -6.93 56.39
N GLU A 1038 -13.74 -6.55 56.91
CA GLU A 1038 -13.24 -7.02 58.21
C GLU A 1038 -13.39 -5.99 59.34
N TYR A 1039 -13.59 -4.71 59.01
CA TYR A 1039 -13.56 -3.61 59.98
C TYR A 1039 -14.80 -2.72 59.93
N ASP A 1040 -15.93 -3.23 59.45
CA ASP A 1040 -17.21 -2.50 59.33
C ASP A 1040 -17.07 -1.12 58.67
N SER A 1041 -16.19 -1.01 57.67
CA SER A 1041 -15.86 0.24 56.96
C SER A 1041 -15.21 1.32 57.84
N SER A 1042 -14.72 0.96 59.03
CA SER A 1042 -14.00 1.83 59.94
C SER A 1042 -12.50 1.73 59.73
N ILE A 1043 -11.93 2.73 59.04
CA ILE A 1043 -10.47 2.83 58.89
C ILE A 1043 -9.78 2.92 60.26
N GLN A 1044 -10.39 3.59 61.24
CA GLN A 1044 -9.83 3.71 62.58
C GLN A 1044 -9.74 2.36 63.30
N ALA A 1045 -10.69 1.45 63.07
CA ALA A 1045 -10.63 0.10 63.63
C ALA A 1045 -9.44 -0.70 63.06
N LEU A 1046 -9.18 -0.60 61.76
CA LEU A 1046 -7.99 -1.18 61.13
C LEU A 1046 -6.70 -0.56 61.68
N LEU A 1047 -6.63 0.76 61.78
CA LEU A 1047 -5.46 1.48 62.30
C LEU A 1047 -5.16 1.07 63.75
N ASN A 1048 -6.18 0.95 64.60
CA ASN A 1048 -6.02 0.51 65.98
C ASN A 1048 -5.55 -0.96 66.05
N ALA A 1049 -6.11 -1.84 65.22
CA ALA A 1049 -5.73 -3.26 65.17
C ALA A 1049 -4.30 -3.50 64.66
N LYS A 1050 -3.76 -2.57 63.87
CA LYS A 1050 -2.44 -2.67 63.23
C LYS A 1050 -1.56 -1.45 63.52
N LYS A 1051 -1.71 -0.85 64.69
CA LYS A 1051 -1.08 0.43 65.07
C LYS A 1051 0.43 0.44 64.90
N THR A 1052 1.12 -0.58 65.41
CA THR A 1052 2.60 -0.69 65.31
C THR A 1052 3.08 -0.72 63.85
N PHE A 1053 2.33 -1.40 62.97
CA PHE A 1053 2.62 -1.41 61.54
C PHE A 1053 2.42 -0.02 60.93
N PHE A 1054 1.26 0.59 61.19
CA PHE A 1054 0.88 1.86 60.61
C PHE A 1054 1.79 3.01 61.02
N ASP A 1055 2.11 3.15 62.31
CA ASP A 1055 3.02 4.18 62.81
C ASP A 1055 4.39 4.07 62.12
N SER A 1056 4.86 2.85 61.91
CA SER A 1056 6.11 2.54 61.22
C SER A 1056 6.04 2.85 59.71
N TYR A 1057 4.91 2.56 59.05
CA TYR A 1057 4.68 2.88 57.63
C TYR A 1057 4.65 4.40 57.39
N ILE A 1058 3.89 5.16 58.20
CA ILE A 1058 3.75 6.61 58.06
C ILE A 1058 5.08 7.32 58.30
N SER A 1059 5.87 6.85 59.27
CA SER A 1059 7.22 7.37 59.50
C SER A 1059 8.09 7.26 58.24
N GLN A 1060 8.04 6.13 57.54
CA GLN A 1060 8.77 5.95 56.28
C GLN A 1060 8.18 6.76 55.12
N LEU A 1061 6.86 6.79 54.96
CA LEU A 1061 6.20 7.60 53.93
C LEU A 1061 6.60 9.09 54.06
N ASN A 1062 6.58 9.62 55.28
CA ASN A 1062 7.00 11.00 55.55
C ASN A 1062 8.49 11.21 55.23
N SER A 1063 9.36 10.22 55.49
CA SER A 1063 10.77 10.31 55.07
C SER A 1063 10.92 10.37 53.55
N ILE A 1064 10.11 9.63 52.79
CA ILE A 1064 10.12 9.64 51.32
C ILE A 1064 9.70 11.00 50.78
N SER A 1065 8.71 11.63 51.41
CA SER A 1065 8.24 12.96 50.99
C SER A 1065 9.30 14.07 51.11
N THR A 1066 10.39 13.84 51.86
CA THR A 1066 11.53 14.75 51.98
C THR A 1066 12.69 14.44 51.04
N LEU A 1067 12.67 13.30 50.35
CA LEU A 1067 13.72 12.90 49.42
C LEU A 1067 13.50 13.53 48.04
N SER A 1068 14.59 13.85 47.36
CA SER A 1068 14.53 14.07 45.91
C SER A 1068 14.19 12.76 45.20
N ALA A 1069 13.29 12.83 44.22
CA ALA A 1069 12.79 11.68 43.46
C ALA A 1069 13.83 11.17 42.46
N ASN A 1070 14.90 10.57 42.97
CA ASN A 1070 16.05 10.16 42.17
C ASN A 1070 16.03 8.67 41.78
N ASN A 1071 15.31 7.82 42.52
CA ASN A 1071 15.19 6.40 42.22
C ASN A 1071 13.96 5.77 42.92
N LEU A 1072 13.60 4.54 42.50
CA LEU A 1072 12.45 3.80 43.00
C LEU A 1072 12.70 3.04 44.32
N HIS A 1073 13.93 3.03 44.85
CA HIS A 1073 14.28 2.20 46.00
C HIS A 1073 13.46 2.54 47.27
N PRO A 1074 13.25 3.81 47.65
CA PRO A 1074 12.47 4.14 48.84
C PRO A 1074 11.01 3.66 48.76
N VAL A 1075 10.38 3.81 47.59
CA VAL A 1075 8.99 3.38 47.36
C VAL A 1075 8.86 1.86 47.19
N LEU A 1076 9.91 1.17 46.75
CA LEU A 1076 9.97 -0.29 46.76
C LEU A 1076 9.99 -0.82 48.20
N LEU A 1077 10.88 -0.29 49.05
CA LEU A 1077 10.95 -0.69 50.47
C LEU A 1077 9.65 -0.40 51.23
N LEU A 1078 9.03 0.75 50.94
CA LEU A 1078 7.72 1.09 51.50
C LEU A 1078 6.65 0.09 51.05
N TYR A 1079 6.72 -0.37 49.80
CA TYR A 1079 5.79 -1.37 49.27
C TYR A 1079 5.99 -2.74 49.88
N ASP A 1080 7.23 -3.22 50.01
CA ASP A 1080 7.52 -4.54 50.61
C ASP A 1080 6.96 -4.62 52.04
N ARG A 1081 7.02 -3.51 52.78
CA ARG A 1081 6.36 -3.40 54.08
C ARG A 1081 4.84 -3.44 53.94
N LEU A 1082 4.26 -2.70 53.01
CA LEU A 1082 2.82 -2.71 52.73
C LEU A 1082 2.31 -4.09 52.30
N GLU A 1083 3.08 -4.84 51.55
CA GLU A 1083 2.76 -6.20 51.10
C GLU A 1083 2.64 -7.16 52.29
N GLY A 1084 3.46 -7.01 53.33
CA GLY A 1084 3.30 -7.77 54.58
C GLY A 1084 2.03 -7.45 55.38
N PHE A 1085 1.33 -6.36 55.05
CA PHE A 1085 0.09 -5.93 55.72
C PHE A 1085 -1.19 -6.32 54.97
N ILE A 1086 -1.13 -6.28 53.65
CA ILE A 1086 -2.20 -6.68 52.72
C ILE A 1086 -2.52 -8.15 52.97
#